data_AF-A0A543AUM6-F1
#
_entry.id   AF-A0A543AUM6-F1
#
_cell.length_a   1.000
_cell.length_b   1.000
_cell.length_c   1.000
_cell.angle_alpha   90.00
_cell.angle_beta   90.00
_cell.angle_gamma   90.00
#
_symmetry.space_group_name_H-M   'P 1'
#
loop_
_entity.id
_entity.type
_entity.pdbx_description
1 polymer ?
#
loop_
_entity_poly.entity_id
_entity_poly.type
_entity_poly.pdbx_seq_one_letter_code
_entity_poly.pdbx_strand_id
1 'polypeptide(L)'
;MYTPHRSQRHSYIQMALPACLVVVVAVVATVVAVAPTGADGSAVFVDDPAAGFETAPAVDIGYTYTAPDGSESVGQFTITADGYATGTVIDQFAGDAVVHTSPTGTAVWGDEDWWSRRSPSQADQVKEQWVQPESGTVLPVDLAAEFNPSSLADRIRTINDAGEPVPDLTSYQGIPVEALVFEDWMLVRTASVPMQVLLLSGPIDTDSVQTAAAPGTDADSIRVPGDERTSEPNRATETADAGVGTLAVSPTRSSPATADATRETSGATMGETTDSKQPDSKGEPPPPLADFPAVAPDFRPTINASDCSTPTCSWTATVENTGTGPGEATITASVSPGMSAVTKSLGTIQPGEQVTTPTMKFANPAPKPAPGQTTSITVNYSVIIYSPQIGGSDAPRYRKLVDRLGGQQAQPALDRVLRPLAELARDVVVEVMHDLLDSDVSGTRALDAMDQATQADPARGEYADTPLLRRLAEAGDRFISWDLIADLLRGKGPAEYAAHLPGLDAVASELDDLAVSTVAISYIPGGRGAPMDAVVVSDLPSPEPTRCTAVTVVSDGNLAAGIERSVRNATREVDDCTVYVRLVIPQTNRDLWTAGPTTLESALRTAVADHCVGGDPGFERLGIVNNTGDHEWPMAMLCMSPTTFTPQEAVEHLNSLNLPEKVIRKLATDRLVSVNAQGEVTAVNWRDPERQCEPGYTNGGSSHKPTTENAKYFLDGQLAVFSAGYLCKPLKDGGKAKFDPLRDWPRAEIVLPDGSVTKNPRASEGGRSIFQRCHLVANILGGSGTDPGNLVTCYWQTNINMRSRIEKQVKEKVAGGEHVVYLALPVYQGKDGPLRGIRVIALGNKGFRCDVTFQNKLISPGMVYNLAC
;
A
#
# COMPACT_ATOMS: atom_id res chain seq x y z
N MET A 1 -83.06 18.00 -30.91
CA MET A 1 -82.89 19.46 -31.08
C MET A 1 -81.39 19.72 -30.99
N TYR A 2 -80.64 20.24 -31.95
CA TYR A 2 -80.89 20.82 -33.28
C TYR A 2 -79.57 20.56 -34.07
N THR A 3 -79.68 20.03 -35.30
CA THR A 3 -78.65 20.07 -36.39
C THR A 3 -78.64 21.48 -37.03
N PRO A 4 -77.86 21.86 -38.09
CA PRO A 4 -77.04 21.13 -39.10
C PRO A 4 -75.66 21.81 -39.40
N HIS A 5 -74.72 21.33 -40.24
CA HIS A 5 -74.61 21.33 -41.74
C HIS A 5 -73.23 20.67 -42.07
N ARG A 6 -72.98 19.70 -42.96
CA ARG A 6 -73.22 19.47 -44.42
C ARG A 6 -72.21 20.16 -45.37
N SER A 7 -71.21 19.43 -45.90
CA SER A 7 -70.83 19.31 -47.33
C SER A 7 -69.58 18.41 -47.48
N GLN A 8 -69.55 17.25 -48.15
CA GLN A 8 -69.67 16.88 -49.57
C GLN A 8 -68.43 17.05 -50.47
N ARG A 9 -68.10 15.94 -51.17
CA ARG A 9 -67.47 15.75 -52.51
C ARG A 9 -65.93 15.65 -52.59
N HIS A 10 -65.39 14.48 -53.00
CA HIS A 10 -65.01 14.03 -54.38
C HIS A 10 -63.75 14.76 -54.89
N SER A 11 -62.71 14.23 -55.55
CA SER A 11 -62.34 12.92 -56.13
C SER A 11 -60.87 13.06 -56.67
N TYR A 12 -60.29 11.96 -57.19
CA TYR A 12 -59.11 11.83 -58.10
C TYR A 12 -57.71 11.72 -57.47
N ILE A 13 -57.06 10.52 -57.49
CA ILE A 13 -56.23 9.89 -58.55
C ILE A 13 -54.74 10.37 -58.52
N GLN A 14 -53.83 9.50 -58.08
CA GLN A 14 -52.56 9.06 -58.73
C GLN A 14 -51.43 8.68 -57.75
N MET A 15 -50.84 7.52 -58.05
CA MET A 15 -49.45 7.08 -57.86
C MET A 15 -48.95 6.50 -56.52
N ALA A 16 -48.28 5.35 -56.71
CA ALA A 16 -47.16 4.74 -55.96
C ALA A 16 -47.45 3.76 -54.80
N LEU A 17 -47.34 2.46 -55.16
CA LEU A 17 -46.90 1.29 -54.38
C LEU A 17 -45.63 1.55 -53.52
N PRO A 18 -45.15 0.60 -52.67
CA PRO A 18 -45.82 -0.32 -51.74
C PRO A 18 -45.10 -0.37 -50.35
N ALA A 19 -45.81 -0.49 -49.23
CA ALA A 19 -45.26 -1.04 -47.98
C ALA A 19 -46.37 -1.12 -46.92
N CYS A 20 -46.91 -2.32 -46.64
CA CYS A 20 -47.53 -2.69 -45.37
C CYS A 20 -47.88 -4.20 -45.44
N LEU A 21 -46.90 -5.04 -45.09
CA LEU A 21 -47.07 -6.47 -44.88
C LEU A 21 -46.94 -6.72 -43.37
N VAL A 22 -47.91 -7.43 -42.76
CA VAL A 22 -47.88 -8.02 -41.40
C VAL A 22 -47.90 -7.04 -40.20
N VAL A 23 -49.08 -6.80 -39.60
CA VAL A 23 -49.21 -6.08 -38.29
C VAL A 23 -50.26 -6.73 -37.35
N VAL A 24 -50.32 -8.07 -37.25
CA VAL A 24 -51.14 -8.73 -36.19
C VAL A 24 -50.36 -9.80 -35.38
N VAL A 25 -49.04 -9.93 -35.57
CA VAL A 25 -48.19 -10.80 -34.73
C VAL A 25 -46.84 -10.12 -34.51
N ALA A 26 -46.73 -9.20 -33.55
CA ALA A 26 -45.45 -8.64 -33.07
C ALA A 26 -45.60 -7.72 -31.83
N VAL A 27 -46.00 -8.24 -30.65
CA VAL A 27 -45.74 -7.57 -29.33
C VAL A 27 -45.44 -8.57 -28.18
N VAL A 28 -45.35 -9.90 -28.40
CA VAL A 28 -45.01 -10.88 -27.32
C VAL A 28 -43.87 -11.81 -27.73
N ALA A 29 -42.86 -11.27 -28.40
CA ALA A 29 -41.64 -12.01 -28.75
C ALA A 29 -40.39 -11.14 -28.57
N THR A 30 -40.21 -10.60 -27.37
CA THR A 30 -38.88 -10.43 -26.79
C THR A 30 -38.78 -11.42 -25.65
N VAL A 31 -38.92 -12.69 -26.02
CA VAL A 31 -38.47 -13.82 -25.21
C VAL A 31 -36.96 -13.71 -25.22
N VAL A 32 -36.41 -13.23 -24.11
CA VAL A 32 -35.07 -13.58 -23.65
C VAL A 32 -34.93 -15.07 -23.91
N ALA A 33 -33.99 -15.43 -24.77
CA ALA A 33 -33.56 -16.80 -24.96
C ALA A 33 -32.93 -17.28 -23.65
N VAL A 34 -33.78 -17.71 -22.72
CA VAL A 34 -33.40 -18.65 -21.67
C VAL A 34 -33.08 -19.94 -22.40
N ALA A 35 -31.79 -20.20 -22.60
CA ALA A 35 -31.33 -21.52 -22.99
C ALA A 35 -31.88 -22.53 -21.96
N PRO A 36 -32.58 -23.60 -22.39
CA PRO A 36 -32.96 -24.67 -21.48
C PRO A 36 -31.70 -25.52 -21.25
N THR A 37 -30.94 -25.23 -20.20
CA THR A 37 -29.92 -26.15 -19.70
C THR A 37 -30.54 -27.05 -18.63
N GLY A 38 -30.57 -28.36 -18.90
CA GLY A 38 -30.63 -29.41 -17.89
C GLY A 38 -32.01 -29.77 -17.35
N ALA A 39 -32.64 -30.77 -17.96
CA ALA A 39 -33.74 -31.53 -17.36
C ALA A 39 -33.19 -32.45 -16.26
N ASP A 40 -33.60 -32.18 -15.01
CA ASP A 40 -34.07 -33.13 -13.98
C ASP A 40 -33.87 -32.51 -12.58
N GLY A 41 -34.79 -31.62 -12.22
CA GLY A 41 -34.91 -31.07 -10.87
C GLY A 41 -36.25 -30.39 -10.73
N SER A 42 -37.11 -30.87 -9.84
CA SER A 42 -38.37 -30.23 -9.48
C SER A 42 -38.12 -28.76 -9.14
N ALA A 43 -38.74 -27.83 -9.89
CA ALA A 43 -38.66 -26.40 -9.60
C ALA A 43 -39.39 -26.11 -8.28
N VAL A 44 -38.63 -26.08 -7.19
CA VAL A 44 -39.03 -25.41 -5.95
C VAL A 44 -39.06 -23.91 -6.30
N PHE A 45 -40.17 -23.23 -6.04
CA PHE A 45 -40.18 -21.77 -5.99
C PHE A 45 -39.37 -21.40 -4.76
N VAL A 46 -38.08 -21.14 -4.94
CA VAL A 46 -37.19 -20.86 -3.82
C VAL A 46 -37.34 -19.38 -3.48
N ASP A 47 -37.91 -19.10 -2.31
CA ASP A 47 -37.91 -17.76 -1.66
C ASP A 47 -36.51 -17.36 -1.17
N ASP A 48 -35.50 -18.22 -1.39
CA ASP A 48 -34.11 -17.96 -1.05
C ASP A 48 -33.33 -17.45 -2.28
N PRO A 49 -32.96 -16.14 -2.32
CA PRO A 49 -32.19 -15.57 -3.42
C PRO A 49 -30.78 -16.18 -3.57
N ALA A 50 -30.27 -16.90 -2.57
CA ALA A 50 -28.96 -17.56 -2.59
C ALA A 50 -28.96 -18.92 -3.31
N ALA A 51 -30.11 -19.61 -3.35
CA ALA A 51 -30.20 -20.99 -3.82
C ALA A 51 -29.74 -21.18 -5.28
N GLY A 52 -29.85 -20.14 -6.09
CA GLY A 52 -29.34 -20.17 -7.46
C GLY A 52 -27.82 -20.29 -7.53
N PHE A 53 -27.10 -19.67 -6.59
CA PHE A 53 -25.64 -19.57 -6.59
C PHE A 53 -24.97 -20.79 -5.94
N GLU A 54 -25.58 -21.38 -4.91
CA GLU A 54 -25.00 -22.50 -4.16
C GLU A 54 -24.59 -23.70 -5.05
N THR A 55 -25.37 -23.98 -6.09
CA THR A 55 -25.10 -25.07 -7.04
C THR A 55 -24.54 -24.59 -8.38
N ALA A 56 -24.23 -23.30 -8.51
CA ALA A 56 -23.73 -22.77 -9.77
C ALA A 56 -22.30 -23.27 -10.02
N PRO A 57 -21.96 -23.74 -11.23
CA PRO A 57 -20.61 -24.19 -11.54
C PRO A 57 -19.61 -23.02 -11.57
N ALA A 58 -20.09 -21.82 -11.87
CA ALA A 58 -19.38 -20.56 -11.80
C ALA A 58 -20.37 -19.38 -11.65
N VAL A 59 -19.85 -18.23 -11.25
CA VAL A 59 -20.55 -16.94 -11.15
C VAL A 59 -19.76 -15.85 -11.88
N ASP A 60 -20.48 -14.98 -12.58
CA ASP A 60 -19.93 -13.75 -13.15
C ASP A 60 -20.22 -12.60 -12.18
N ILE A 61 -19.20 -11.85 -11.80
CA ILE A 61 -19.32 -10.67 -10.94
C ILE A 61 -18.82 -9.44 -11.70
N GLY A 62 -19.62 -8.39 -11.75
CA GLY A 62 -19.07 -7.03 -11.90
C GLY A 62 -18.69 -6.52 -10.51
N TYR A 63 -17.49 -5.97 -10.34
CA TYR A 63 -17.03 -5.43 -9.06
C TYR A 63 -16.64 -3.96 -9.19
N THR A 64 -16.94 -3.18 -8.17
CA THR A 64 -16.43 -1.83 -7.95
C THR A 64 -15.84 -1.80 -6.54
N TYR A 65 -14.56 -1.47 -6.44
CA TYR A 65 -13.87 -1.26 -5.19
C TYR A 65 -13.51 0.21 -5.04
N THR A 66 -13.92 0.82 -3.94
CA THR A 66 -13.51 2.18 -3.58
C THR A 66 -12.54 2.08 -2.41
N ALA A 67 -11.29 2.45 -2.65
CA ALA A 67 -10.25 2.50 -1.64
C ALA A 67 -10.49 3.65 -0.65
N PRO A 68 -9.83 3.63 0.53
CA PRO A 68 -9.97 4.69 1.53
C PRO A 68 -9.55 6.09 1.05
N ASP A 69 -8.66 6.14 0.05
CA ASP A 69 -8.21 7.36 -0.62
C ASP A 69 -9.23 7.89 -1.66
N GLY A 70 -10.37 7.20 -1.83
CA GLY A 70 -11.40 7.51 -2.81
C GLY A 70 -11.08 7.02 -4.22
N SER A 71 -9.99 6.27 -4.41
CA SER A 71 -9.68 5.66 -5.70
C SER A 71 -10.63 4.50 -6.00
N GLU A 72 -11.16 4.45 -7.23
CA GLU A 72 -12.04 3.38 -7.67
C GLU A 72 -11.30 2.41 -8.62
N SER A 73 -11.51 1.12 -8.39
CA SER A 73 -11.16 0.05 -9.31
C SER A 73 -12.43 -0.69 -9.71
N VAL A 74 -12.66 -0.84 -11.00
CA VAL A 74 -13.81 -1.55 -11.54
C VAL A 74 -13.34 -2.77 -12.31
N GLY A 75 -14.17 -3.81 -12.38
CA GLY A 75 -13.82 -4.95 -13.22
C GLY A 75 -14.90 -6.01 -13.31
N GLN A 76 -14.58 -7.07 -14.03
CA GLN A 76 -15.48 -8.19 -14.26
C GLN A 76 -14.73 -9.50 -14.13
N PHE A 77 -15.30 -10.46 -13.41
CA PHE A 77 -14.70 -11.76 -13.17
C PHE A 77 -15.71 -12.88 -13.36
N THR A 78 -15.27 -13.98 -13.95
CA THR A 78 -15.92 -15.28 -13.80
C THR A 78 -15.16 -16.07 -12.74
N ILE A 79 -15.87 -16.59 -11.73
CA ILE A 79 -15.32 -17.33 -10.60
C ILE A 79 -15.99 -18.70 -10.53
N THR A 80 -15.21 -19.78 -10.52
CA THR A 80 -15.71 -21.15 -10.48
C THR A 80 -15.92 -21.63 -9.04
N ALA A 81 -16.76 -22.66 -8.87
CA ALA A 81 -17.00 -23.32 -7.57
C ALA A 81 -15.73 -23.88 -6.91
N ASP A 82 -14.71 -24.18 -7.69
CA ASP A 82 -13.44 -24.78 -7.26
C ASP A 82 -12.27 -23.78 -7.18
N GLY A 83 -12.56 -22.48 -7.15
CA GLY A 83 -11.57 -21.45 -6.84
C GLY A 83 -10.67 -21.04 -8.00
N TYR A 84 -11.13 -21.21 -9.25
CA TYR A 84 -10.51 -20.58 -10.41
C TYR A 84 -11.25 -19.29 -10.73
N ALA A 85 -10.54 -18.27 -11.18
CA ALA A 85 -11.15 -17.05 -11.67
C ALA A 85 -10.41 -16.48 -12.88
N THR A 86 -11.15 -15.84 -13.79
CA THR A 86 -10.60 -15.05 -14.90
C THR A 86 -11.35 -13.74 -14.97
N GLY A 87 -10.65 -12.62 -15.12
CA GLY A 87 -11.31 -11.33 -15.21
C GLY A 87 -10.41 -10.20 -15.67
N THR A 88 -11.00 -9.02 -15.78
CA THR A 88 -10.31 -7.77 -16.09
C THR A 88 -10.56 -6.75 -14.99
N VAL A 89 -9.56 -5.94 -14.69
CA VAL A 89 -9.64 -4.83 -13.76
C VAL A 89 -9.16 -3.57 -14.45
N ILE A 90 -9.83 -2.47 -14.13
CA ILE A 90 -9.48 -1.13 -14.55
C ILE A 90 -9.40 -0.29 -13.28
N ASP A 91 -8.21 0.19 -12.99
CA ASP A 91 -7.94 1.08 -11.88
C ASP A 91 -7.93 2.50 -12.42
N GLN A 92 -8.82 3.37 -11.91
CA GLN A 92 -9.01 4.70 -12.50
C GLN A 92 -7.74 5.56 -12.54
N PHE A 93 -6.73 5.21 -11.73
CA PHE A 93 -5.44 5.89 -11.67
C PHE A 93 -4.25 4.99 -12.01
N ALA A 94 -4.47 3.73 -12.39
CA ALA A 94 -3.41 2.77 -12.62
C ALA A 94 -3.78 1.74 -13.70
N GLY A 95 -4.31 2.18 -14.83
CA GLY A 95 -4.44 1.36 -16.03
C GLY A 95 -5.29 0.09 -15.91
N ASP A 96 -5.05 -0.80 -16.87
CA ASP A 96 -5.84 -2.01 -17.08
C ASP A 96 -5.01 -3.28 -16.78
N ALA A 97 -5.69 -4.29 -16.24
CA ALA A 97 -5.09 -5.61 -16.02
C ALA A 97 -6.04 -6.76 -16.31
N VAL A 98 -5.48 -7.86 -16.81
CA VAL A 98 -6.14 -9.17 -16.86
C VAL A 98 -5.66 -10.01 -15.69
N VAL A 99 -6.57 -10.62 -14.96
CA VAL A 99 -6.28 -11.37 -13.73
C VAL A 99 -6.78 -12.80 -13.87
N HIS A 100 -5.87 -13.77 -13.72
CA HIS A 100 -6.17 -15.18 -13.68
C HIS A 100 -5.82 -15.74 -12.29
N THR A 101 -6.78 -16.37 -11.63
CA THR A 101 -6.59 -17.00 -10.33
C THR A 101 -6.84 -18.50 -10.42
N SER A 102 -6.06 -19.25 -9.67
CA SER A 102 -6.19 -20.68 -9.43
C SER A 102 -6.08 -20.95 -7.92
N PRO A 103 -6.44 -22.16 -7.44
CA PRO A 103 -6.18 -22.54 -6.04
C PRO A 103 -4.71 -22.50 -5.62
N THR A 104 -3.78 -22.41 -6.58
CA THR A 104 -2.33 -22.34 -6.31
C THR A 104 -1.77 -20.92 -6.32
N GLY A 105 -2.54 -19.92 -6.75
CA GLY A 105 -2.12 -18.52 -6.81
C GLY A 105 -2.79 -17.72 -7.92
N THR A 106 -2.43 -16.45 -8.00
CA THR A 106 -2.92 -15.47 -8.97
C THR A 106 -1.80 -15.03 -9.90
N ALA A 107 -2.10 -14.86 -11.19
CA ALA A 107 -1.25 -14.24 -12.18
C ALA A 107 -1.96 -13.03 -12.80
N VAL A 108 -1.21 -11.97 -13.07
CA VAL A 108 -1.74 -10.72 -13.61
C VAL A 108 -0.94 -10.27 -14.82
N TRP A 109 -1.67 -9.83 -15.84
CA TRP A 109 -1.13 -9.16 -17.01
C TRP A 109 -1.61 -7.72 -16.99
N GLY A 110 -0.76 -6.81 -16.50
CA GLY A 110 -1.02 -5.37 -16.47
C GLY A 110 -0.28 -4.62 -17.56
N ASP A 111 -0.80 -3.46 -17.94
CA ASP A 111 -0.04 -2.44 -18.67
C ASP A 111 1.00 -1.75 -17.77
N GLU A 112 1.75 -0.79 -18.33
CA GLU A 112 2.74 -0.02 -17.57
C GLU A 112 2.07 0.75 -16.43
N ASP A 113 0.87 1.28 -16.69
CA ASP A 113 0.08 2.08 -15.78
C ASP A 113 -0.35 1.28 -14.54
N TRP A 114 -0.75 0.03 -14.72
CA TRP A 114 -1.06 -0.91 -13.66
C TRP A 114 0.12 -1.22 -12.75
N TRP A 115 1.27 -1.52 -13.35
CA TRP A 115 2.44 -1.91 -12.58
C TRP A 115 3.13 -0.74 -11.90
N SER A 116 2.95 0.47 -12.38
CA SER A 116 3.55 1.65 -11.77
C SER A 116 3.13 1.93 -10.33
N ARG A 117 1.86 1.63 -9.98
CA ARG A 117 1.26 1.89 -8.68
C ARG A 117 1.62 0.77 -7.71
N ARG A 118 1.82 -0.44 -8.24
CA ARG A 118 1.98 -1.69 -7.48
C ARG A 118 3.44 -2.18 -7.41
N SER A 119 4.23 -1.94 -8.44
CA SER A 119 5.67 -2.20 -8.53
C SER A 119 6.39 -1.12 -9.39
N PRO A 120 6.49 0.13 -8.90
CA PRO A 120 6.99 1.26 -9.68
C PRO A 120 8.39 1.05 -10.25
N SER A 121 9.26 0.34 -9.51
CA SER A 121 10.64 0.09 -9.91
C SER A 121 10.78 -0.93 -11.05
N GLN A 122 9.74 -1.70 -11.32
CA GLN A 122 9.72 -2.79 -12.30
C GLN A 122 8.68 -2.58 -13.42
N ALA A 123 7.84 -1.54 -13.36
CA ALA A 123 6.72 -1.35 -14.27
C ALA A 123 7.07 -1.51 -15.76
N ASP A 124 8.15 -0.86 -16.22
CA ASP A 124 8.63 -0.99 -17.60
C ASP A 124 9.11 -2.40 -17.97
N GLN A 125 9.59 -3.17 -16.98
CA GLN A 125 10.11 -4.53 -17.17
C GLN A 125 9.01 -5.59 -17.20
N VAL A 126 7.92 -5.38 -16.46
CA VAL A 126 6.84 -6.35 -16.28
C VAL A 126 5.55 -6.00 -17.04
N LYS A 127 5.47 -4.82 -17.68
CA LYS A 127 4.36 -4.48 -18.57
C LYS A 127 4.23 -5.51 -19.68
N GLU A 128 2.99 -5.84 -20.03
CA GLU A 128 2.68 -6.82 -21.07
C GLU A 128 3.30 -8.21 -20.81
N GLN A 129 3.43 -8.60 -19.54
CA GLN A 129 3.85 -9.92 -19.13
C GLN A 129 2.93 -10.44 -18.04
N TRP A 130 2.76 -11.77 -17.99
CA TRP A 130 2.17 -12.40 -16.82
C TRP A 130 3.15 -12.34 -15.65
N VAL A 131 2.67 -11.79 -14.55
CA VAL A 131 3.39 -11.65 -13.28
C VAL A 131 2.63 -12.44 -12.21
N GLN A 132 3.36 -13.21 -11.42
CA GLN A 132 2.82 -13.81 -10.21
C GLN A 132 3.33 -13.01 -9.00
N PRO A 133 2.51 -12.16 -8.37
CA PRO A 133 2.93 -11.47 -7.16
C PRO A 133 3.31 -12.49 -6.06
N GLU A 134 4.51 -12.41 -5.52
CA GLU A 134 5.02 -13.45 -4.61
C GLU A 134 4.39 -13.43 -3.20
N SER A 135 3.68 -12.36 -2.81
CA SER A 135 3.23 -12.20 -1.41
C SER A 135 1.90 -11.46 -1.17
N GLY A 136 1.12 -11.21 -2.22
CA GLY A 136 -0.15 -10.48 -2.11
C GLY A 136 -1.08 -10.72 -3.28
N THR A 137 -2.39 -10.60 -3.06
CA THR A 137 -3.35 -10.44 -4.14
C THR A 137 -3.07 -9.09 -4.81
N VAL A 138 -2.93 -9.05 -6.14
CA VAL A 138 -2.83 -7.77 -6.90
C VAL A 138 -4.11 -6.95 -6.77
N LEU A 139 -5.18 -7.61 -6.33
CA LEU A 139 -6.45 -7.04 -5.97
C LEU A 139 -6.54 -6.90 -4.45
N PRO A 140 -7.29 -5.91 -3.96
CA PRO A 140 -7.54 -5.73 -2.52
C PRO A 140 -8.37 -6.86 -1.90
N VAL A 141 -8.77 -7.88 -2.66
CA VAL A 141 -9.56 -9.02 -2.17
C VAL A 141 -9.23 -10.28 -2.96
N ASP A 142 -9.17 -11.43 -2.28
CA ASP A 142 -9.16 -12.74 -2.94
C ASP A 142 -10.56 -13.07 -3.46
N LEU A 143 -10.84 -12.63 -4.69
CA LEU A 143 -12.15 -12.81 -5.32
C LEU A 143 -12.55 -14.28 -5.40
N ALA A 144 -11.60 -15.20 -5.59
CA ALA A 144 -11.89 -16.62 -5.73
C ALA A 144 -12.25 -17.27 -4.37
N ALA A 145 -11.65 -16.81 -3.27
CA ALA A 145 -12.00 -17.28 -1.94
C ALA A 145 -13.33 -16.68 -1.42
N GLU A 146 -13.49 -15.37 -1.58
CA GLU A 146 -14.60 -14.61 -0.98
C GLU A 146 -15.90 -14.68 -1.79
N PHE A 147 -15.81 -14.79 -3.12
CA PHE A 147 -16.97 -14.71 -4.03
C PHE A 147 -17.16 -15.94 -4.91
N ASN A 148 -16.61 -17.10 -4.53
CA ASN A 148 -17.02 -18.35 -5.15
C ASN A 148 -18.53 -18.61 -4.90
N PRO A 149 -19.18 -19.43 -5.76
CA PRO A 149 -20.62 -19.71 -5.67
C PRO A 149 -21.14 -20.06 -4.26
N SER A 150 -20.41 -20.85 -3.47
CA SER A 150 -20.79 -21.21 -2.10
C SER A 150 -20.65 -20.05 -1.12
N SER A 151 -19.50 -19.38 -1.08
CA SER A 151 -19.25 -18.23 -0.18
C SER A 151 -20.26 -17.11 -0.44
N LEU A 152 -20.54 -16.84 -1.72
CA LEU A 152 -21.52 -15.84 -2.12
C LEU A 152 -22.94 -16.22 -1.68
N ALA A 153 -23.34 -17.48 -1.86
CA ALA A 153 -24.65 -17.96 -1.42
C ALA A 153 -24.81 -17.83 0.11
N ASP A 154 -23.81 -18.21 0.89
CA ASP A 154 -23.83 -18.10 2.35
C ASP A 154 -23.94 -16.63 2.81
N ARG A 155 -23.22 -15.72 2.15
CA ARG A 155 -23.30 -14.27 2.44
C ARG A 155 -24.67 -13.70 2.12
N ILE A 156 -25.22 -13.99 0.92
CA ILE A 156 -26.57 -13.54 0.52
C ILE A 156 -27.62 -14.06 1.51
N ARG A 157 -27.53 -15.34 1.90
CA ARG A 157 -28.47 -15.96 2.83
C ARG A 157 -28.40 -15.34 4.22
N THR A 158 -27.19 -15.07 4.70
CA THR A 158 -26.97 -14.40 5.99
C THR A 158 -27.63 -13.02 6.02
N ILE A 159 -27.40 -12.17 5.00
CA ILE A 159 -28.01 -10.84 4.93
C ILE A 159 -29.52 -10.94 4.73
N ASN A 160 -29.97 -11.90 3.92
CA ASN A 160 -31.39 -12.13 3.71
C ASN A 160 -32.14 -12.49 5.01
N ASP A 161 -31.55 -13.35 5.83
CA ASP A 161 -32.21 -13.91 7.01
C ASP A 161 -32.09 -12.98 8.23
N ALA A 162 -31.01 -12.20 8.33
CA ALA A 162 -30.71 -11.36 9.48
C ALA A 162 -30.77 -9.85 9.21
N GLY A 163 -30.87 -9.42 7.96
CA GLY A 163 -30.80 -8.02 7.57
C GLY A 163 -32.06 -7.21 7.88
N GLU A 164 -31.85 -5.94 8.18
CA GLU A 164 -32.93 -4.96 8.38
C GLU A 164 -33.30 -4.29 7.05
N PRO A 165 -34.59 -4.09 6.75
CA PRO A 165 -35.02 -3.46 5.50
C PRO A 165 -34.63 -1.98 5.44
N VAL A 166 -34.21 -1.52 4.26
CA VAL A 166 -33.94 -0.11 3.94
C VAL A 166 -35.19 0.48 3.26
N PRO A 167 -36.08 1.14 4.00
CA PRO A 167 -37.42 1.51 3.49
C PRO A 167 -37.39 2.53 2.35
N ASP A 168 -36.32 3.33 2.26
CA ASP A 168 -36.20 4.40 1.28
C ASP A 168 -35.73 3.91 -0.10
N LEU A 169 -35.21 2.69 -0.21
CA LEU A 169 -34.74 2.10 -1.46
C LEU A 169 -35.76 1.12 -2.03
N THR A 170 -36.83 1.65 -2.66
CA THR A 170 -37.92 0.84 -3.23
C THR A 170 -37.74 0.51 -4.71
N SER A 171 -36.78 1.15 -5.40
CA SER A 171 -36.45 0.86 -6.80
C SER A 171 -34.96 1.02 -7.06
N TYR A 172 -34.37 0.10 -7.82
CA TYR A 172 -32.99 0.16 -8.30
C TYR A 172 -32.97 0.05 -9.82
N GLN A 173 -32.41 1.03 -10.52
CA GLN A 173 -32.43 1.12 -11.99
C GLN A 173 -33.85 0.97 -12.60
N GLY A 174 -34.87 1.49 -11.91
CA GLY A 174 -36.28 1.40 -12.33
C GLY A 174 -36.94 0.04 -12.08
N ILE A 175 -36.21 -0.93 -11.52
CA ILE A 175 -36.74 -2.24 -11.11
C ILE A 175 -37.23 -2.13 -9.66
N PRO A 176 -38.44 -2.61 -9.31
CA PRO A 176 -38.89 -2.68 -7.93
C PRO A 176 -38.02 -3.62 -7.10
N VAL A 177 -37.50 -3.12 -5.97
CA VAL A 177 -36.56 -3.87 -5.12
C VAL A 177 -36.94 -3.86 -3.66
N GLU A 178 -36.35 -4.81 -2.94
CA GLU A 178 -36.18 -4.80 -1.51
C GLU A 178 -34.68 -4.75 -1.20
N ALA A 179 -34.28 -3.83 -0.32
CA ALA A 179 -32.91 -3.71 0.14
C ALA A 179 -32.82 -4.05 1.63
N LEU A 180 -31.81 -4.83 2.00
CA LEU A 180 -31.57 -5.33 3.35
C LEU A 180 -30.14 -4.97 3.76
N VAL A 181 -29.92 -4.59 5.02
CA VAL A 181 -28.58 -4.31 5.56
C VAL A 181 -28.28 -5.17 6.78
N PHE A 182 -27.11 -5.81 6.83
CA PHE A 182 -26.61 -6.60 7.95
C PHE A 182 -25.09 -6.43 8.08
N GLU A 183 -24.59 -6.04 9.26
CA GLU A 183 -23.14 -5.84 9.52
C GLU A 183 -22.44 -5.01 8.43
N ASP A 184 -23.04 -3.86 8.08
CA ASP A 184 -22.60 -2.92 7.04
C ASP A 184 -22.63 -3.45 5.59
N TRP A 185 -23.10 -4.68 5.37
CA TRP A 185 -23.40 -5.20 4.04
C TRP A 185 -24.85 -4.91 3.65
N MET A 186 -25.05 -4.36 2.46
CA MET A 186 -26.32 -4.14 1.79
C MET A 186 -26.56 -5.19 0.69
N LEU A 187 -27.71 -5.85 0.74
CA LEU A 187 -28.23 -6.73 -0.31
C LEU A 187 -29.43 -6.05 -0.97
N VAL A 188 -29.37 -5.81 -2.27
CA VAL A 188 -30.50 -5.34 -3.08
C VAL A 188 -30.98 -6.48 -3.97
N ARG A 189 -32.28 -6.81 -3.87
CA ARG A 189 -32.91 -7.86 -4.64
C ARG A 189 -34.25 -7.43 -5.24
N THR A 190 -34.70 -8.11 -6.28
CA THR A 190 -36.04 -7.87 -6.84
C THR A 190 -37.13 -8.20 -5.81
N ALA A 191 -38.14 -7.33 -5.69
CA ALA A 191 -39.27 -7.56 -4.78
C ALA A 191 -40.22 -8.69 -5.21
N SER A 192 -40.07 -9.20 -6.45
CA SER A 192 -40.89 -10.28 -7.01
C SER A 192 -40.15 -11.62 -7.02
N VAL A 193 -40.89 -12.72 -6.82
CA VAL A 193 -40.40 -14.09 -6.98
C VAL A 193 -40.39 -14.49 -8.47
N PRO A 194 -39.33 -15.14 -8.99
CA PRO A 194 -38.10 -15.53 -8.29
C PRO A 194 -37.23 -14.31 -7.97
N MET A 195 -36.75 -14.23 -6.72
CA MET A 195 -35.91 -13.14 -6.27
C MET A 195 -34.55 -13.21 -6.97
N GLN A 196 -34.10 -12.08 -7.54
CA GLN A 196 -32.79 -11.94 -8.16
C GLN A 196 -31.97 -10.93 -7.36
N VAL A 197 -30.71 -11.27 -7.09
CA VAL A 197 -29.74 -10.33 -6.49
C VAL A 197 -29.29 -9.36 -7.57
N LEU A 198 -29.48 -8.06 -7.32
CA LEU A 198 -29.09 -6.98 -8.24
C LEU A 198 -27.81 -6.30 -7.80
N LEU A 199 -27.60 -6.17 -6.49
CA LEU A 199 -26.42 -5.57 -5.89
C LEU A 199 -26.16 -6.22 -4.54
N LEU A 200 -24.90 -6.51 -4.26
CA LEU A 200 -24.40 -6.83 -2.93
C LEU A 200 -23.23 -5.90 -2.66
N SER A 201 -23.30 -5.05 -1.63
CA SER A 201 -22.23 -4.11 -1.31
C SER A 201 -21.91 -4.08 0.17
N GLY A 202 -20.66 -3.88 0.55
CA GLY A 202 -20.27 -3.78 1.96
C GLY A 202 -18.78 -3.49 2.16
N PRO A 203 -18.34 -3.34 3.41
CA PRO A 203 -16.93 -3.13 3.72
C PRO A 203 -16.11 -4.38 3.42
N ILE A 204 -14.88 -4.19 2.94
CA ILE A 204 -13.84 -5.24 2.96
C ILE A 204 -12.95 -4.98 4.16
N ASP A 205 -12.83 -5.98 5.04
CA ASP A 205 -11.95 -5.93 6.21
C ASP A 205 -10.48 -5.82 5.78
N THR A 206 -9.71 -4.98 6.45
CA THR A 206 -8.30 -4.67 6.13
C THR A 206 -7.40 -5.90 6.26
N ASP A 207 -7.78 -6.88 7.09
CA ASP A 207 -7.09 -8.18 7.19
C ASP A 207 -7.18 -9.00 5.88
N SER A 208 -8.16 -8.69 5.02
CA SER A 208 -8.37 -9.28 3.69
C SER A 208 -7.77 -8.44 2.55
N VAL A 209 -7.32 -7.21 2.85
CA VAL A 209 -6.86 -6.22 1.88
C VAL A 209 -5.36 -6.03 2.01
N GLN A 210 -4.60 -6.50 1.02
CA GLN A 210 -3.32 -5.87 0.72
C GLN A 210 -3.60 -4.72 -0.24
N THR A 211 -3.46 -3.48 0.23
CA THR A 211 -3.73 -2.31 -0.61
C THR A 211 -2.74 -2.27 -1.77
N ALA A 212 -3.25 -2.01 -2.98
CA ALA A 212 -2.43 -1.80 -4.18
C ALA A 212 -1.46 -0.61 -4.08
N ALA A 213 -1.58 0.20 -3.02
CA ALA A 213 -0.74 1.35 -2.72
C ALA A 213 0.35 1.07 -1.67
N ALA A 214 0.47 -0.16 -1.14
CA ALA A 214 1.58 -0.51 -0.26
C ALA A 214 2.89 -0.55 -1.09
N PRO A 215 3.87 0.32 -0.81
CA PRO A 215 5.13 0.33 -1.55
C PRO A 215 5.96 -0.90 -1.17
N GLY A 216 5.72 -2.05 -1.79
CA GLY A 216 6.42 -3.26 -1.37
C GLY A 216 6.15 -4.59 -2.08
N THR A 217 5.24 -4.69 -3.05
CA THR A 217 5.11 -5.96 -3.79
C THR A 217 6.12 -6.05 -4.93
N ASP A 218 7.24 -6.74 -4.69
CA ASP A 218 8.14 -7.16 -5.78
C ASP A 218 7.34 -8.07 -6.74
N ALA A 219 7.34 -7.72 -8.03
CA ALA A 219 6.66 -8.42 -9.12
C ALA A 219 7.67 -9.28 -9.88
N ASP A 220 7.61 -10.60 -9.71
CA ASP A 220 8.40 -11.54 -10.51
C ASP A 220 7.61 -11.92 -11.77
N SER A 221 8.21 -11.69 -12.95
CA SER A 221 7.66 -12.20 -14.21
C SER A 221 7.68 -13.73 -14.22
N ILE A 222 6.70 -14.36 -14.87
CA ILE A 222 6.67 -15.82 -14.99
C ILE A 222 7.94 -16.29 -15.71
N ARG A 223 8.76 -17.09 -15.01
CA ARG A 223 10.11 -17.49 -15.45
C ARG A 223 10.10 -18.22 -16.80
N VAL A 224 10.81 -17.67 -17.79
CA VAL A 224 11.21 -18.39 -19.01
C VAL A 224 12.45 -19.25 -18.69
N PRO A 225 12.47 -20.57 -18.98
CA PRO A 225 13.64 -21.39 -18.76
C PRO A 225 14.81 -20.96 -19.67
N GLY A 226 15.79 -20.21 -19.15
CA GLY A 226 17.03 -19.90 -19.89
C GLY A 226 17.81 -18.63 -19.55
N ASP A 227 17.30 -17.72 -18.72
CA ASP A 227 18.02 -16.49 -18.35
C ASP A 227 18.46 -16.54 -16.86
N GLU A 228 19.76 -16.74 -16.63
CA GLU A 228 20.37 -16.79 -15.30
C GLU A 228 20.66 -15.37 -14.79
N ARG A 229 19.64 -14.68 -14.29
CA ARG A 229 19.82 -13.56 -13.37
C ARG A 229 19.00 -13.81 -12.11
N THR A 230 19.69 -14.22 -11.05
CA THR A 230 19.10 -14.54 -9.75
C THR A 230 19.06 -13.30 -8.85
N SER A 231 17.89 -12.69 -8.70
CA SER A 231 17.52 -11.91 -7.52
C SER A 231 16.44 -12.69 -6.76
N GLU A 232 16.69 -13.06 -5.51
CA GLU A 232 15.67 -13.65 -4.62
C GLU A 232 14.94 -12.54 -3.85
N PRO A 233 13.58 -12.49 -3.83
CA PRO A 233 12.82 -11.58 -2.97
C PRO A 233 12.57 -12.18 -1.57
N ASN A 234 12.35 -11.29 -0.61
CA ASN A 234 12.13 -11.60 0.81
C ASN A 234 10.78 -11.04 1.27
N ARG A 235 10.04 -11.89 1.98
CA ARG A 235 8.67 -11.72 2.46
C ARG A 235 8.56 -10.76 3.66
N ALA A 236 7.69 -9.75 3.59
CA ALA A 236 7.20 -8.96 4.72
C ALA A 236 5.67 -8.95 4.70
N THR A 237 5.05 -8.97 5.88
CA THR A 237 3.59 -8.89 6.07
C THR A 237 3.36 -7.59 6.81
N GLU A 238 2.81 -6.59 6.13
CA GLU A 238 2.40 -5.32 6.71
C GLU A 238 0.94 -5.41 7.18
N THR A 239 0.65 -4.81 8.33
CA THR A 239 -0.71 -4.46 8.77
C THR A 239 -0.66 -2.96 9.07
N ALA A 240 -1.00 -2.15 8.08
CA ALA A 240 -1.22 -0.73 8.25
C ALA A 240 -2.70 -0.50 8.57
N ASP A 241 -2.98 0.40 9.51
CA ASP A 241 -4.33 0.89 9.87
C ASP A 241 -4.88 1.72 8.69
N ALA A 242 -5.26 1.04 7.61
CA ALA A 242 -5.86 1.62 6.42
C ALA A 242 -7.37 1.76 6.64
N GLY A 243 -8.00 2.81 6.11
CA GLY A 243 -9.46 2.94 6.18
C GLY A 243 -10.19 1.72 5.57
N VAL A 244 -11.48 1.60 5.85
CA VAL A 244 -12.29 0.50 5.33
C VAL A 244 -12.70 0.81 3.88
N GLY A 245 -12.23 0.02 2.92
CA GLY A 245 -12.68 0.11 1.53
C GLY A 245 -14.09 -0.47 1.35
N THR A 246 -14.86 0.04 0.39
CA THR A 246 -16.19 -0.49 0.07
C THR A 246 -16.17 -1.28 -1.23
N LEU A 247 -16.83 -2.43 -1.23
CA LEU A 247 -17.03 -3.26 -2.41
C LEU A 247 -18.49 -3.27 -2.81
N ALA A 248 -18.75 -3.19 -4.10
CA ALA A 248 -20.06 -3.43 -4.72
C ALA A 248 -19.91 -4.54 -5.78
N VAL A 249 -20.72 -5.60 -5.69
CA VAL A 249 -20.75 -6.70 -6.66
C VAL A 249 -22.14 -6.94 -7.22
N SER A 250 -22.20 -7.26 -8.52
CA SER A 250 -23.42 -7.64 -9.24
C SER A 250 -23.30 -9.08 -9.76
N PRO A 251 -23.69 -10.11 -8.97
CA PRO A 251 -23.45 -11.50 -9.32
C PRO A 251 -24.51 -12.08 -10.27
N THR A 252 -24.06 -12.83 -11.27
CA THR A 252 -24.88 -13.61 -12.20
C THR A 252 -24.36 -15.04 -12.29
N ARG A 253 -25.23 -16.02 -12.56
CA ARG A 253 -24.80 -17.43 -12.70
C ARG A 253 -24.20 -17.67 -14.09
N SER A 254 -23.11 -18.42 -14.13
CA SER A 254 -22.45 -18.79 -15.40
C SER A 254 -22.71 -20.26 -15.74
N SER A 255 -22.54 -20.61 -17.01
CA SER A 255 -22.78 -21.97 -17.50
C SER A 255 -21.62 -22.91 -17.11
N PRO A 256 -21.84 -24.25 -17.08
CA PRO A 256 -20.75 -25.21 -16.91
C PRO A 256 -19.64 -25.06 -17.97
N ALA A 257 -20.00 -24.73 -19.22
CA ALA A 257 -19.04 -24.50 -20.29
C ALA A 257 -18.15 -23.27 -20.01
N THR A 258 -18.72 -22.21 -19.42
CA THR A 258 -17.97 -21.05 -18.96
C THR A 258 -17.02 -21.45 -17.83
N ALA A 259 -17.50 -22.23 -16.86
CA ALA A 259 -16.67 -22.71 -15.75
C ALA A 259 -15.48 -23.56 -16.23
N ASP A 260 -15.69 -24.45 -17.20
CA ASP A 260 -14.63 -25.26 -17.79
C ASP A 260 -13.61 -24.40 -18.55
N ALA A 261 -14.06 -23.38 -19.29
CA ALA A 261 -13.19 -22.43 -19.99
C ALA A 261 -12.34 -21.58 -19.01
N THR A 262 -12.92 -21.14 -17.90
CA THR A 262 -12.20 -20.42 -16.82
C THR A 262 -11.13 -21.31 -16.19
N ARG A 263 -11.43 -22.59 -15.90
CA ARG A 263 -10.45 -23.56 -15.39
C ARG A 263 -9.30 -23.79 -16.36
N GLU A 264 -9.62 -24.02 -17.63
CA GLU A 264 -8.62 -24.27 -18.67
C GLU A 264 -7.70 -23.06 -18.83
N THR A 265 -8.29 -21.86 -18.89
CA THR A 265 -7.56 -20.61 -19.10
C THR A 265 -6.65 -20.27 -17.92
N SER A 266 -7.20 -20.22 -16.69
CA SER A 266 -6.40 -19.94 -15.50
C SER A 266 -5.38 -21.04 -15.19
N GLY A 267 -5.75 -22.30 -15.44
CA GLY A 267 -4.83 -23.44 -15.30
C GLY A 267 -3.68 -23.38 -16.29
N ALA A 268 -3.92 -22.98 -17.54
CA ALA A 268 -2.87 -22.80 -18.55
C ALA A 268 -1.91 -21.68 -18.15
N THR A 269 -2.41 -20.52 -17.74
CA THR A 269 -1.57 -19.38 -17.29
C THR A 269 -0.69 -19.74 -16.08
N MET A 270 -1.19 -20.56 -15.17
CA MET A 270 -0.44 -20.97 -13.97
C MET A 270 0.47 -22.19 -14.21
N GLY A 271 0.19 -23.00 -15.23
CA GLY A 271 0.85 -24.29 -15.49
C GLY A 271 1.88 -24.31 -16.62
N GLU A 272 1.82 -23.38 -17.57
CA GLU A 272 2.75 -23.33 -18.71
C GLU A 272 3.90 -22.32 -18.50
N THR A 273 5.09 -22.67 -19.00
CA THR A 273 6.23 -21.74 -19.26
C THR A 273 5.93 -20.84 -20.46
N THR A 274 4.74 -20.25 -20.52
CA THR A 274 4.17 -19.68 -21.75
C THR A 274 5.09 -18.64 -22.40
N ASP A 275 5.30 -18.82 -23.71
CA ASP A 275 5.58 -17.74 -24.64
C ASP A 275 4.74 -16.50 -24.25
N SER A 276 5.33 -15.31 -24.36
CA SER A 276 4.76 -13.98 -24.07
C SER A 276 3.55 -13.59 -24.94
N LYS A 277 2.73 -14.55 -25.37
CA LYS A 277 1.54 -14.27 -26.15
C LYS A 277 0.52 -13.60 -25.25
N GLN A 278 0.32 -12.33 -25.55
CA GLN A 278 -0.79 -11.52 -25.09
C GLN A 278 -2.08 -12.36 -25.04
N PRO A 279 -2.86 -12.27 -23.95
CA PRO A 279 -4.12 -13.02 -23.83
C PRO A 279 -4.96 -12.85 -25.10
N ASP A 280 -5.40 -13.97 -25.67
CA ASP A 280 -6.16 -14.01 -26.92
C ASP A 280 -7.50 -13.29 -26.64
N SER A 281 -7.69 -12.09 -27.20
CA SER A 281 -8.79 -11.15 -26.92
C SER A 281 -10.17 -11.61 -27.44
N LYS A 282 -10.40 -12.92 -27.52
CA LYS A 282 -11.60 -13.55 -28.08
C LYS A 282 -12.65 -13.95 -27.04
N GLY A 283 -12.38 -13.76 -25.75
CA GLY A 283 -13.50 -13.52 -24.82
C GLY A 283 -14.25 -12.29 -25.34
N GLU A 284 -15.59 -12.31 -25.35
CA GLU A 284 -16.36 -11.13 -25.70
C GLU A 284 -15.78 -9.96 -24.91
N PRO A 285 -15.17 -8.96 -25.56
CA PRO A 285 -14.46 -7.93 -24.84
C PRO A 285 -15.48 -7.33 -23.86
N PRO A 286 -15.11 -7.08 -22.59
CA PRO A 286 -15.93 -6.20 -21.79
C PRO A 286 -16.22 -4.97 -22.64
N PRO A 287 -17.43 -4.39 -22.61
CA PRO A 287 -17.71 -3.19 -23.38
C PRO A 287 -16.54 -2.24 -23.14
N PRO A 288 -15.84 -1.78 -24.20
CA PRO A 288 -14.58 -1.07 -24.04
C PRO A 288 -14.72 0.01 -22.96
N LEU A 289 -13.66 0.34 -22.21
CA LEU A 289 -13.73 1.47 -21.30
C LEU A 289 -14.04 2.79 -22.06
N ALA A 290 -13.83 2.82 -23.38
CA ALA A 290 -14.33 3.87 -24.27
C ALA A 290 -15.86 3.87 -24.50
N ASP A 291 -16.55 2.80 -24.14
CA ASP A 291 -18.02 2.69 -23.97
C ASP A 291 -18.45 3.01 -22.52
N PHE A 292 -17.50 3.07 -21.58
CA PHE A 292 -17.63 3.66 -20.25
C PHE A 292 -16.70 4.87 -20.06
N PRO A 293 -16.63 5.83 -21.02
CA PRO A 293 -15.85 7.02 -20.77
C PRO A 293 -16.45 7.63 -19.52
N ALA A 294 -15.63 8.00 -18.51
CA ALA A 294 -16.13 8.73 -17.35
C ALA A 294 -17.07 9.81 -17.89
N VAL A 295 -18.37 9.61 -17.63
CA VAL A 295 -19.46 10.23 -18.38
C VAL A 295 -19.53 11.65 -17.86
N ALA A 296 -18.61 12.49 -18.34
CA ALA A 296 -18.36 13.80 -17.78
C ALA A 296 -18.97 14.86 -18.68
N PRO A 297 -19.76 15.79 -18.13
CA PRO A 297 -20.20 16.94 -18.88
C PRO A 297 -19.01 17.89 -19.15
N ASP A 298 -19.11 18.66 -20.23
CA ASP A 298 -18.19 19.75 -20.55
C ASP A 298 -19.03 20.91 -21.08
N PHE A 299 -19.02 22.05 -20.42
CA PHE A 299 -19.97 23.12 -20.74
C PHE A 299 -19.31 24.29 -21.46
N ARG A 300 -19.92 24.71 -22.58
CA ARG A 300 -19.50 25.89 -23.34
C ARG A 300 -20.56 26.98 -23.30
N PRO A 301 -20.31 28.11 -22.61
CA PRO A 301 -21.21 29.24 -22.63
C PRO A 301 -21.04 30.08 -23.91
N THR A 302 -22.14 30.50 -24.50
CA THR A 302 -22.22 31.53 -25.53
C THR A 302 -23.08 32.69 -25.03
N ILE A 303 -22.52 33.90 -24.98
CA ILE A 303 -23.26 35.10 -24.61
C ILE A 303 -23.99 35.65 -25.84
N ASN A 304 -25.31 35.71 -25.77
CA ASN A 304 -26.16 36.31 -26.80
C ASN A 304 -26.60 37.70 -26.32
N ALA A 305 -25.77 38.70 -26.62
CA ALA A 305 -26.04 40.10 -26.36
C ALA A 305 -25.99 40.90 -27.67
N SER A 306 -26.87 41.89 -27.79
CA SER A 306 -26.83 42.88 -28.87
C SER A 306 -26.44 44.24 -28.34
N ASP A 307 -26.05 45.15 -29.23
CA ASP A 307 -25.87 46.57 -28.86
C ASP A 307 -27.14 47.09 -28.19
N CYS A 308 -26.96 47.75 -27.05
CA CYS A 308 -28.05 48.27 -26.24
C CYS A 308 -28.19 49.78 -26.43
N SER A 309 -29.22 50.19 -27.16
CA SER A 309 -29.59 51.60 -27.35
C SER A 309 -30.82 52.04 -26.55
N THR A 310 -31.43 51.11 -25.81
CA THR A 310 -32.62 51.33 -24.97
C THR A 310 -32.25 51.62 -23.52
N PRO A 311 -33.16 52.21 -22.70
CA PRO A 311 -32.93 52.40 -21.26
C PRO A 311 -32.72 51.11 -20.46
N THR A 312 -33.18 49.99 -21.01
CA THR A 312 -33.00 48.65 -20.45
C THR A 312 -32.38 47.76 -21.50
N CYS A 313 -31.23 47.17 -21.15
CA CYS A 313 -30.52 46.21 -21.96
C CYS A 313 -31.04 44.81 -21.66
N SER A 314 -31.11 43.96 -22.69
CA SER A 314 -31.53 42.57 -22.56
C SER A 314 -30.48 41.66 -23.19
N TRP A 315 -30.22 40.52 -22.56
CA TRP A 315 -29.29 39.53 -23.06
C TRP A 315 -29.69 38.12 -22.58
N THR A 316 -29.11 37.10 -23.19
CA THR A 316 -29.24 35.70 -22.75
C THR A 316 -27.87 35.02 -22.84
N ALA A 317 -27.72 33.88 -22.18
CA ALA A 317 -26.60 32.99 -22.37
C ALA A 317 -27.12 31.61 -22.79
N THR A 318 -26.49 31.01 -23.79
CA THR A 318 -26.72 29.61 -24.18
C THR A 318 -25.58 28.77 -23.61
N VAL A 319 -25.90 27.65 -22.97
CA VAL A 319 -24.92 26.67 -22.50
C VAL A 319 -25.09 25.40 -23.32
N GLU A 320 -24.01 24.99 -23.98
CA GLU A 320 -23.92 23.72 -24.70
C GLU A 320 -23.14 22.72 -23.85
N ASN A 321 -23.64 21.49 -23.72
CA ASN A 321 -22.85 20.40 -23.17
C ASN A 321 -22.08 19.70 -24.30
N THR A 322 -20.79 20.00 -24.43
CA THR A 322 -19.86 19.36 -25.38
C THR A 322 -19.20 18.09 -24.83
N GLY A 323 -19.56 17.68 -23.62
CA GLY A 323 -19.04 16.47 -22.97
C GLY A 323 -19.70 15.20 -23.48
N THR A 324 -19.27 14.07 -22.92
CA THR A 324 -19.83 12.74 -23.23
C THR A 324 -20.96 12.34 -22.29
N GLY A 325 -21.15 13.08 -21.19
CA GLY A 325 -22.15 12.78 -20.17
C GLY A 325 -23.18 13.85 -19.87
N PRO A 326 -24.39 13.49 -19.39
CA PRO A 326 -25.33 14.46 -18.86
C PRO A 326 -24.74 15.16 -17.65
N GLY A 327 -25.05 16.44 -17.49
CA GLY A 327 -24.61 17.20 -16.32
C GLY A 327 -25.66 18.18 -15.87
N GLU A 328 -25.82 18.32 -14.55
CA GLU A 328 -26.60 19.41 -14.00
C GLU A 328 -25.83 20.70 -14.16
N ALA A 329 -26.48 21.73 -14.69
CA ALA A 329 -25.85 23.03 -14.93
C ALA A 329 -26.58 24.14 -14.20
N THR A 330 -25.81 24.96 -13.48
CA THR A 330 -26.26 26.21 -12.87
C THR A 330 -25.40 27.34 -13.39
N ILE A 331 -26.02 28.33 -14.02
CA ILE A 331 -25.33 29.48 -14.59
C ILE A 331 -25.40 30.68 -13.65
N THR A 332 -24.28 31.34 -13.42
CA THR A 332 -24.20 32.63 -12.74
C THR A 332 -23.76 33.70 -13.72
N ALA A 333 -24.66 34.66 -13.93
CA ALA A 333 -24.54 35.69 -14.95
C ALA A 333 -24.43 37.07 -14.30
N SER A 334 -23.51 37.91 -14.78
CA SER A 334 -23.35 39.29 -14.31
C SER A 334 -22.96 40.24 -15.45
N VAL A 335 -23.18 41.54 -15.26
CA VAL A 335 -22.78 42.59 -16.21
C VAL A 335 -22.14 43.75 -15.44
N SER A 336 -20.89 44.08 -15.77
CA SER A 336 -20.18 45.20 -15.15
C SER A 336 -19.88 46.32 -16.15
N PRO A 337 -20.33 47.57 -15.90
CA PRO A 337 -21.33 47.96 -14.90
C PRO A 337 -22.75 47.55 -15.34
N GLY A 338 -23.67 47.34 -14.39
CA GLY A 338 -25.11 47.32 -14.67
C GLY A 338 -25.95 46.23 -14.01
N MET A 339 -25.40 45.04 -13.76
CA MET A 339 -26.13 43.90 -13.19
C MET A 339 -25.25 43.12 -12.21
N SER A 340 -25.67 43.05 -10.95
CA SER A 340 -25.09 42.13 -9.97
C SER A 340 -25.27 40.67 -10.42
N ALA A 341 -24.47 39.76 -9.86
CA ALA A 341 -24.56 38.35 -10.18
C ALA A 341 -25.96 37.77 -9.91
N VAL A 342 -26.51 37.06 -10.90
CA VAL A 342 -27.78 36.35 -10.82
C VAL A 342 -27.54 34.88 -11.18
N THR A 343 -27.96 33.97 -10.31
CA THR A 343 -27.85 32.53 -10.55
C THR A 343 -29.17 31.97 -11.10
N LYS A 344 -29.08 31.08 -12.08
CA LYS A 344 -30.20 30.35 -12.69
C LYS A 344 -29.83 28.87 -12.84
N SER A 345 -30.71 27.96 -12.44
CA SER A 345 -30.58 26.55 -12.80
C SER A 345 -31.01 26.35 -14.25
N LEU A 346 -30.26 25.53 -14.98
CA LEU A 346 -30.58 25.09 -16.34
C LEU A 346 -31.07 23.62 -16.36
N GLY A 347 -31.09 22.95 -15.20
CA GLY A 347 -31.39 21.52 -15.09
C GLY A 347 -30.25 20.66 -15.63
N THR A 348 -30.56 19.40 -15.92
CA THR A 348 -29.66 18.46 -16.59
C THR A 348 -29.62 18.74 -18.09
N ILE A 349 -28.43 18.98 -18.64
CA ILE A 349 -28.21 19.19 -20.06
C ILE A 349 -27.56 17.93 -20.63
N GLN A 350 -28.19 17.30 -21.62
CA GLN A 350 -27.68 16.10 -22.28
C GLN A 350 -26.48 16.41 -23.19
N PRO A 351 -25.61 15.43 -23.50
CA PRO A 351 -24.55 15.60 -24.49
C PRO A 351 -25.07 16.15 -25.83
N GLY A 352 -24.46 17.22 -26.33
CA GLY A 352 -24.86 17.94 -27.54
C GLY A 352 -26.11 18.82 -27.41
N GLU A 353 -26.78 18.82 -26.25
CA GLU A 353 -27.92 19.70 -25.98
C GLU A 353 -27.45 21.13 -25.68
N GLN A 354 -28.28 22.10 -26.07
CA GLN A 354 -28.09 23.52 -25.78
C GLN A 354 -29.29 24.06 -25.01
N VAL A 355 -29.05 24.71 -23.88
CA VAL A 355 -30.08 25.34 -23.07
C VAL A 355 -29.79 26.84 -22.95
N THR A 356 -30.77 27.67 -23.29
CA THR A 356 -30.67 29.13 -23.19
C THR A 356 -31.37 29.64 -21.92
N THR A 357 -30.70 30.52 -21.19
CA THR A 357 -31.29 31.21 -20.04
C THR A 357 -32.53 32.02 -20.44
N PRO A 358 -33.50 32.22 -19.53
CA PRO A 358 -34.51 33.27 -19.69
C PRO A 358 -33.85 34.64 -19.94
N THR A 359 -34.52 35.53 -20.69
CA THR A 359 -34.00 36.89 -20.96
C THR A 359 -33.69 37.63 -19.66
N MET A 360 -32.42 37.98 -19.48
CA MET A 360 -31.92 38.79 -18.38
C MET A 360 -31.91 40.26 -18.78
N LYS A 361 -32.18 41.15 -17.83
CA LYS A 361 -32.31 42.59 -18.08
C LYS A 361 -31.52 43.40 -17.07
N PHE A 362 -30.91 44.48 -17.54
CA PHE A 362 -30.22 45.45 -16.69
C PHE A 362 -30.42 46.88 -17.21
N ALA A 363 -30.29 47.86 -16.32
CA ALA A 363 -30.40 49.26 -16.70
C ALA A 363 -29.21 49.65 -17.59
N ASN A 364 -29.46 50.39 -18.66
CA ASN A 364 -28.39 50.88 -19.51
C ASN A 364 -27.49 51.84 -18.70
N PRO A 365 -26.20 51.49 -18.45
CA PRO A 365 -25.33 52.31 -17.62
C PRO A 365 -24.78 53.53 -18.37
N ALA A 366 -25.05 53.67 -19.66
CA ALA A 366 -24.60 54.82 -20.44
C ALA A 366 -25.17 56.12 -19.85
N PRO A 367 -24.34 57.17 -19.66
CA PRO A 367 -24.84 58.47 -19.24
C PRO A 367 -25.90 58.98 -20.22
N LYS A 368 -26.88 59.73 -19.73
CA LYS A 368 -27.87 60.36 -20.63
C LYS A 368 -27.14 61.35 -21.56
N PRO A 369 -27.14 61.15 -22.89
CA PRO A 369 -26.42 62.05 -23.78
C PRO A 369 -27.09 63.43 -23.85
N ALA A 370 -26.29 64.48 -24.07
CA ALA A 370 -26.81 65.80 -24.38
C ALA A 370 -27.55 65.78 -25.75
N PRO A 371 -28.49 66.71 -26.01
CA PRO A 371 -29.17 66.79 -27.30
C PRO A 371 -28.18 66.83 -28.48
N GLY A 372 -28.28 65.85 -29.39
CA GLY A 372 -27.39 65.71 -30.54
C GLY A 372 -26.10 64.91 -30.32
N GLN A 373 -25.88 64.33 -29.13
CA GLN A 373 -24.75 63.46 -28.84
C GLN A 373 -25.16 61.99 -28.68
N THR A 374 -24.19 61.09 -28.89
CA THR A 374 -24.29 59.66 -28.55
C THR A 374 -23.22 59.31 -27.54
N THR A 375 -23.61 58.63 -26.47
CA THR A 375 -22.69 58.08 -25.46
C THR A 375 -22.67 56.58 -25.58
N SER A 376 -21.49 55.99 -25.78
CA SER A 376 -21.28 54.55 -25.70
C SER A 376 -20.44 54.22 -24.47
N ILE A 377 -20.74 53.09 -23.85
CA ILE A 377 -19.91 52.49 -22.81
C ILE A 377 -19.70 51.02 -23.14
N THR A 378 -18.54 50.49 -22.80
CA THR A 378 -18.29 49.05 -22.85
C THR A 378 -18.81 48.43 -21.56
N VAL A 379 -19.58 47.35 -21.69
CA VAL A 379 -19.98 46.51 -20.56
C VAL A 379 -19.31 45.15 -20.71
N ASN A 380 -18.90 44.56 -19.59
CA ASN A 380 -18.33 43.22 -19.55
C ASN A 380 -19.40 42.26 -19.06
N TYR A 381 -19.78 41.32 -19.92
CA TYR A 381 -20.64 40.19 -19.56
C TYR A 381 -19.75 39.09 -18.97
N SER A 382 -20.19 38.50 -17.86
CA SER A 382 -19.52 37.34 -17.26
C SER A 382 -20.54 36.24 -17.03
N VAL A 383 -20.16 35.03 -17.43
CA VAL A 383 -20.94 33.80 -17.25
C VAL A 383 -20.05 32.73 -16.65
N ILE A 384 -20.44 32.22 -15.48
CA ILE A 384 -19.78 31.11 -14.79
C ILE A 384 -20.77 29.96 -14.72
N ILE A 385 -20.38 28.77 -15.20
CA ILE A 385 -21.23 27.58 -15.17
C ILE A 385 -20.75 26.65 -14.06
N TYR A 386 -21.62 26.29 -13.14
CA TYR A 386 -21.33 25.28 -12.13
C TYR A 386 -22.06 23.99 -12.48
N SER A 387 -21.39 22.87 -12.27
CA SER A 387 -21.96 21.53 -12.32
C SER A 387 -21.38 20.71 -11.18
N PRO A 388 -22.20 20.02 -10.36
CA PRO A 388 -21.66 19.19 -9.29
C PRO A 388 -20.79 18.04 -9.82
N GLN A 389 -21.06 17.58 -11.04
CA GLN A 389 -20.25 16.56 -11.73
C GLN A 389 -18.86 17.05 -12.17
N ILE A 390 -18.54 18.34 -12.01
CA ILE A 390 -17.23 18.92 -12.33
C ILE A 390 -16.66 19.66 -11.12
N GLY A 391 -17.45 20.54 -10.51
CA GLY A 391 -17.01 21.47 -9.47
C GLY A 391 -17.10 20.96 -8.04
N GLY A 392 -17.53 19.71 -7.82
CA GLY A 392 -17.71 19.13 -6.48
C GLY A 392 -19.09 19.42 -5.87
N SER A 393 -19.22 19.38 -4.56
CA SER A 393 -20.50 19.52 -3.85
C SER A 393 -20.84 20.96 -3.44
N ASP A 394 -19.84 21.85 -3.34
CA ASP A 394 -20.01 23.24 -2.86
C ASP A 394 -19.98 24.29 -4.00
N ALA A 395 -21.16 24.59 -4.56
CA ALA A 395 -21.30 25.55 -5.65
C ALA A 395 -20.86 27.00 -5.31
N PRO A 396 -21.21 27.57 -4.14
CA PRO A 396 -20.68 28.87 -3.72
C PRO A 396 -19.16 28.91 -3.68
N ARG A 397 -18.51 27.87 -3.15
CA ARG A 397 -17.06 27.81 -2.99
C ARG A 397 -16.35 27.69 -4.32
N TYR A 398 -16.76 26.76 -5.18
CA TYR A 398 -16.26 26.65 -6.55
C TYR A 398 -16.35 28.00 -7.29
N ARG A 399 -17.48 28.72 -7.17
CA ARG A 399 -17.64 30.03 -7.81
C ARG A 399 -16.67 31.08 -7.28
N LYS A 400 -16.50 31.13 -5.95
CA LYS A 400 -15.51 32.02 -5.32
C LYS A 400 -14.11 31.73 -5.84
N LEU A 401 -13.76 30.46 -6.03
CA LEU A 401 -12.49 30.05 -6.62
C LEU A 401 -12.35 30.56 -8.06
N VAL A 402 -13.35 30.34 -8.92
CA VAL A 402 -13.36 30.86 -10.31
C VAL A 402 -13.14 32.38 -10.32
N ASP A 403 -13.84 33.13 -9.47
CA ASP A 403 -13.68 34.59 -9.39
C ASP A 403 -12.24 34.98 -8.99
N ARG A 404 -11.64 34.29 -8.01
CA ARG A 404 -10.25 34.53 -7.58
C ARG A 404 -9.21 34.17 -8.65
N LEU A 405 -9.50 33.17 -9.49
CA LEU A 405 -8.62 32.73 -10.58
C LEU A 405 -8.65 33.62 -11.83
N GLY A 406 -9.56 34.60 -11.90
CA GLY A 406 -9.72 35.48 -13.07
C GLY A 406 -11.09 35.37 -13.75
N GLY A 407 -12.07 34.76 -13.10
CA GLY A 407 -13.45 34.65 -13.57
C GLY A 407 -13.61 33.67 -14.73
N GLN A 408 -14.54 34.00 -15.64
CA GLN A 408 -14.92 33.15 -16.78
C GLN A 408 -13.73 32.67 -17.65
N GLN A 409 -12.64 33.43 -17.73
CA GLN A 409 -11.48 33.04 -18.54
C GLN A 409 -10.68 31.88 -17.93
N ALA A 410 -10.70 31.73 -16.61
CA ALA A 410 -9.97 30.68 -15.89
C ALA A 410 -10.79 29.39 -15.69
N GLN A 411 -12.12 29.48 -15.72
CA GLN A 411 -13.02 28.35 -15.53
C GLN A 411 -12.68 27.13 -16.41
N PRO A 412 -12.42 27.25 -17.74
CA PRO A 412 -12.09 26.10 -18.56
C PRO A 412 -10.77 25.40 -18.18
N ALA A 413 -9.84 26.09 -17.53
CA ALA A 413 -8.64 25.47 -16.99
C ALA A 413 -8.96 24.72 -15.69
N LEU A 414 -9.70 25.35 -14.77
CA LEU A 414 -10.16 24.70 -13.54
C LEU A 414 -10.99 23.45 -13.81
N ASP A 415 -11.95 23.51 -14.74
CA ASP A 415 -12.80 22.38 -15.08
C ASP A 415 -12.01 21.21 -15.68
N ARG A 416 -10.90 21.49 -16.37
CA ARG A 416 -10.01 20.46 -16.90
C ARG A 416 -9.29 19.71 -15.77
N VAL A 417 -8.84 20.44 -14.76
CA VAL A 417 -8.17 19.89 -13.56
C VAL A 417 -9.13 19.02 -12.75
N LEU A 418 -10.37 19.47 -12.55
CA LEU A 418 -11.32 18.79 -11.66
C LEU A 418 -12.06 17.61 -12.30
N ARG A 419 -12.27 17.64 -13.63
CA ARG A 419 -13.03 16.63 -14.36
C ARG A 419 -12.56 15.18 -14.17
N PRO A 420 -11.26 14.85 -14.26
CA PRO A 420 -10.80 13.47 -14.09
C PRO A 420 -10.92 12.97 -12.65
N LEU A 421 -11.18 13.85 -11.68
CA LEU A 421 -11.21 13.51 -10.27
C LEU A 421 -12.55 12.89 -9.86
N ALA A 422 -12.50 11.98 -8.90
CA ALA A 422 -13.68 11.50 -8.18
C ALA A 422 -14.35 12.66 -7.40
N GLU A 423 -15.64 12.52 -7.09
CA GLU A 423 -16.44 13.59 -6.47
C GLU A 423 -15.79 14.16 -5.20
N LEU A 424 -15.33 13.30 -4.28
CA LEU A 424 -14.67 13.71 -3.04
C LEU A 424 -13.34 14.44 -3.28
N ALA A 425 -12.58 14.04 -4.30
CA ALA A 425 -11.30 14.66 -4.62
C ALA A 425 -11.47 16.05 -5.25
N ARG A 426 -12.60 16.34 -5.90
CA ARG A 426 -12.89 17.67 -6.46
C ARG A 426 -12.99 18.73 -5.37
N ASP A 427 -13.73 18.43 -4.29
CA ASP A 427 -13.89 19.35 -3.17
C ASP A 427 -12.54 19.64 -2.50
N VAL A 428 -11.70 18.62 -2.38
CA VAL A 428 -10.32 18.75 -1.88
C VAL A 428 -9.49 19.68 -2.77
N VAL A 429 -9.49 19.47 -4.09
CA VAL A 429 -8.69 20.31 -5.00
C VAL A 429 -9.21 21.75 -5.02
N VAL A 430 -10.52 21.96 -4.95
CA VAL A 430 -11.10 23.30 -4.77
C VAL A 430 -10.59 23.96 -3.48
N GLU A 431 -10.45 23.19 -2.40
CA GLU A 431 -9.89 23.68 -1.13
C GLU A 431 -8.41 24.05 -1.24
N VAL A 432 -7.59 23.11 -1.72
CA VAL A 432 -6.15 23.32 -1.94
C VAL A 432 -5.91 24.57 -2.79
N MET A 433 -6.71 24.77 -3.84
CA MET A 433 -6.59 25.96 -4.68
C MET A 433 -6.99 27.24 -3.96
N HIS A 434 -7.95 27.21 -3.04
CA HIS A 434 -8.25 28.35 -2.20
C HIS A 434 -7.06 28.72 -1.31
N ASP A 435 -6.45 27.73 -0.68
CA ASP A 435 -5.32 27.91 0.26
C ASP A 435 -4.05 28.39 -0.45
N LEU A 436 -3.78 27.85 -1.64
CA LEU A 436 -2.73 28.34 -2.54
C LEU A 436 -2.91 29.84 -2.81
N LEU A 437 -4.12 30.25 -3.20
CA LEU A 437 -4.44 31.64 -3.49
C LEU A 437 -4.43 32.52 -2.24
N ASP A 438 -4.74 31.98 -1.06
CA ASP A 438 -4.68 32.70 0.23
C ASP A 438 -3.23 32.91 0.68
N SER A 439 -2.32 32.06 0.21
CA SER A 439 -0.87 32.16 0.39
C SER A 439 -0.17 32.95 -0.73
N ASP A 440 -0.87 33.88 -1.37
CA ASP A 440 -0.37 34.74 -2.45
C ASP A 440 0.20 34.00 -3.70
N VAL A 441 -0.11 32.71 -3.89
CA VAL A 441 0.20 32.00 -5.14
C VAL A 441 -0.69 32.57 -6.25
N SER A 442 -0.12 32.94 -7.39
CA SER A 442 -0.91 33.49 -8.49
C SER A 442 -1.87 32.45 -9.07
N GLY A 443 -3.04 32.87 -9.55
CA GLY A 443 -4.05 31.94 -10.09
C GLY A 443 -3.53 31.04 -11.21
N THR A 444 -2.66 31.55 -12.08
CA THR A 444 -1.99 30.72 -13.10
C THR A 444 -1.06 29.68 -12.48
N ARG A 445 -0.27 30.05 -11.46
CA ARG A 445 0.61 29.08 -10.77
C ARG A 445 -0.18 28.02 -10.02
N ALA A 446 -1.29 28.39 -9.38
CA ALA A 446 -2.16 27.45 -8.69
C ALA A 446 -2.82 26.46 -9.67
N LEU A 447 -3.30 26.95 -10.82
CA LEU A 447 -3.84 26.11 -11.89
C LEU A 447 -2.77 25.18 -12.47
N ASP A 448 -1.59 25.68 -12.80
CA ASP A 448 -0.50 24.85 -13.35
C ASP A 448 -0.06 23.76 -12.36
N ALA A 449 0.01 24.09 -11.07
CA ALA A 449 0.36 23.15 -10.00
C ALA A 449 -0.68 22.04 -9.86
N MET A 450 -1.97 22.38 -9.85
CA MET A 450 -3.03 21.38 -9.76
C MET A 450 -3.21 20.61 -11.06
N ASP A 451 -3.00 21.23 -12.22
CA ASP A 451 -3.03 20.53 -13.50
C ASP A 451 -1.94 19.46 -13.54
N GLN A 452 -0.71 19.78 -13.12
CA GLN A 452 0.33 18.76 -12.98
C GLN A 452 0.04 17.73 -11.89
N ALA A 453 -0.53 18.13 -10.75
CA ALA A 453 -0.88 17.19 -9.70
C ALA A 453 -1.96 16.20 -10.13
N THR A 454 -2.95 16.66 -10.89
CA THR A 454 -4.08 15.84 -11.37
C THR A 454 -3.77 15.06 -12.64
N GLN A 455 -2.79 15.53 -13.42
CA GLN A 455 -2.21 14.79 -14.55
C GLN A 455 -1.06 13.88 -14.12
N ALA A 456 -0.61 13.96 -12.87
CA ALA A 456 0.42 13.09 -12.33
C ALA A 456 -0.06 11.67 -12.54
N ASP A 457 0.57 11.03 -13.51
CA ASP A 457 0.27 9.69 -13.94
C ASP A 457 1.02 8.71 -13.02
N PRO A 458 0.34 8.05 -12.07
CA PRO A 458 0.99 7.08 -11.21
C PRO A 458 1.75 6.05 -12.05
N ALA A 459 1.28 5.78 -13.30
CA ALA A 459 1.93 5.01 -14.36
C ALA A 459 3.42 5.27 -14.57
N ARG A 460 3.79 6.53 -14.47
CA ARG A 460 5.13 7.01 -14.75
C ARG A 460 5.92 7.27 -13.48
N GLY A 461 5.37 6.85 -12.33
CA GLY A 461 5.82 7.23 -11.00
C GLY A 461 5.51 8.69 -10.66
N GLU A 462 4.65 9.36 -11.41
CA GLU A 462 4.22 10.74 -11.12
C GLU A 462 3.19 10.65 -9.99
N TYR A 463 3.62 10.98 -8.78
CA TYR A 463 2.74 11.01 -7.62
C TYR A 463 2.36 12.45 -7.30
N ALA A 464 1.08 12.75 -7.32
CA ALA A 464 0.53 13.74 -6.42
C ALA A 464 -0.18 12.98 -5.31
N ASP A 465 0.36 13.03 -4.09
CA ASP A 465 -0.28 12.43 -2.94
C ASP A 465 -1.52 13.28 -2.58
N THR A 466 -2.62 13.05 -3.29
CA THR A 466 -3.90 13.73 -3.09
C THR A 466 -4.38 13.59 -1.64
N PRO A 467 -4.24 12.43 -0.97
CA PRO A 467 -4.45 12.33 0.48
C PRO A 467 -3.60 13.29 1.31
N LEU A 468 -2.31 13.43 1.01
CA LEU A 468 -1.45 14.39 1.69
C LEU A 468 -1.86 15.84 1.40
N LEU A 469 -2.13 16.20 0.15
CA LEU A 469 -2.64 17.53 -0.21
C LEU A 469 -3.95 17.85 0.51
N ARG A 470 -4.83 16.85 0.65
CA ARG A 470 -6.04 16.94 1.45
C ARG A 470 -5.75 17.23 2.91
N ARG A 471 -4.85 16.46 3.54
CA ARG A 471 -4.48 16.68 4.95
C ARG A 471 -3.89 18.07 5.17
N LEU A 472 -3.09 18.55 4.23
CA LEU A 472 -2.55 19.91 4.26
C LEU A 472 -3.66 20.97 4.12
N ALA A 473 -4.64 20.76 3.23
CA ALA A 473 -5.78 21.67 3.06
C ALA A 473 -6.75 21.65 4.25
N GLU A 474 -7.00 20.48 4.85
CA GLU A 474 -7.82 20.35 6.06
C GLU A 474 -7.20 21.09 7.27
N ALA A 475 -5.88 21.29 7.26
CA ALA A 475 -5.21 22.13 8.25
C ALA A 475 -5.45 23.64 8.03
N GLY A 476 -5.89 24.05 6.85
CA GLY A 476 -6.18 25.43 6.46
C GLY A 476 -5.02 26.38 6.77
N ASP A 477 -5.32 27.49 7.44
CA ASP A 477 -4.36 28.54 7.80
C ASP A 477 -3.19 28.05 8.71
N ARG A 478 -3.26 26.82 9.25
CA ARG A 478 -2.17 26.25 10.05
C ARG A 478 -1.00 25.84 9.16
N PHE A 479 -1.19 25.48 7.90
CA PHE A 479 -0.09 25.19 6.99
C PHE A 479 0.21 26.39 6.10
N ILE A 480 1.44 26.91 6.15
CA ILE A 480 1.78 28.22 5.54
C ILE A 480 2.80 28.13 4.39
N SER A 481 3.25 26.95 3.99
CA SER A 481 4.25 26.75 2.91
C SER A 481 3.63 26.33 1.57
N TRP A 482 2.46 26.87 1.24
CA TRP A 482 1.74 26.55 0.01
C TRP A 482 2.45 27.02 -1.28
N ASP A 483 3.26 28.07 -1.20
CA ASP A 483 4.06 28.56 -2.32
C ASP A 483 5.11 27.52 -2.77
N LEU A 484 5.74 26.87 -1.80
CA LEU A 484 6.65 25.76 -2.01
C LEU A 484 5.92 24.57 -2.63
N ILE A 485 4.74 24.18 -2.11
CA ILE A 485 3.94 23.10 -2.70
C ILE A 485 3.63 23.38 -4.17
N ALA A 486 3.24 24.61 -4.51
CA ALA A 486 2.99 25.01 -5.90
C ALA A 486 4.23 24.83 -6.78
N ASP A 487 5.42 25.16 -6.28
CA ASP A 487 6.67 25.00 -7.03
C ASP A 487 7.11 23.54 -7.16
N LEU A 488 6.85 22.72 -6.14
CA LEU A 488 7.08 21.28 -6.20
C LEU A 488 6.19 20.64 -7.26
N LEU A 489 4.89 20.91 -7.22
CA LEU A 489 3.92 20.32 -8.13
C LEU A 489 4.11 20.77 -9.58
N ARG A 490 4.65 21.97 -9.83
CA ARG A 490 4.82 22.51 -11.19
C ARG A 490 6.14 22.12 -11.87
N GLY A 491 7.17 21.82 -11.09
CA GLY A 491 8.55 21.84 -11.58
C GLY A 491 9.29 20.51 -11.49
N LYS A 492 8.71 19.50 -10.85
CA LYS A 492 9.42 18.31 -10.40
C LYS A 492 8.82 17.06 -11.02
N GLY A 493 9.67 16.26 -11.67
CA GLY A 493 9.29 14.94 -12.12
C GLY A 493 9.14 13.95 -10.93
N PRO A 494 8.59 12.76 -11.19
CA PRO A 494 8.43 11.62 -10.28
C PRO A 494 9.49 11.45 -9.19
N ALA A 495 10.73 11.22 -9.66
CA ALA A 495 11.86 10.89 -8.83
C ALA A 495 12.30 12.07 -7.95
N GLU A 496 12.05 13.30 -8.42
CA GLU A 496 12.32 14.48 -7.62
C GLU A 496 11.23 14.65 -6.56
N TYR A 497 9.95 14.44 -6.88
CA TYR A 497 8.85 14.53 -5.91
C TYR A 497 8.98 13.52 -4.77
N ALA A 498 9.35 12.26 -5.07
CA ALA A 498 9.59 11.23 -4.06
C ALA A 498 10.66 11.63 -3.01
N ALA A 499 11.63 12.47 -3.39
CA ALA A 499 12.63 12.98 -2.45
C ALA A 499 12.08 14.03 -1.47
N HIS A 500 10.89 14.57 -1.72
CA HIS A 500 10.22 15.56 -0.86
C HIS A 500 9.21 14.92 0.09
N LEU A 501 8.63 13.76 -0.28
CA LEU A 501 7.60 13.07 0.50
C LEU A 501 7.93 12.97 2.00
N PRO A 502 9.14 12.58 2.44
CA PRO A 502 9.39 12.46 3.87
C PRO A 502 9.29 13.79 4.64
N GLY A 503 9.57 14.91 3.97
CA GLY A 503 9.36 16.24 4.55
C GLY A 503 7.87 16.56 4.69
N LEU A 504 7.07 16.27 3.66
CA LEU A 504 5.62 16.48 3.71
C LEU A 504 4.92 15.56 4.72
N ASP A 505 5.37 14.32 4.86
CA ASP A 505 4.88 13.39 5.89
C ASP A 505 5.15 13.94 7.31
N ALA A 506 6.32 14.54 7.53
CA ALA A 506 6.63 15.20 8.79
C ALA A 506 5.74 16.42 9.04
N VAL A 507 5.42 17.21 8.01
CA VAL A 507 4.43 18.31 8.11
C VAL A 507 3.07 17.76 8.54
N ALA A 508 2.58 16.72 7.88
CA ALA A 508 1.29 16.11 8.22
C ALA A 508 1.29 15.59 9.67
N SER A 509 2.38 14.96 10.10
CA SER A 509 2.54 14.48 11.48
C SER A 509 2.56 15.60 12.51
N GLU A 510 3.13 16.78 12.21
CA GLU A 510 3.10 17.93 13.12
C GLU A 510 1.71 18.61 13.16
N LEU A 511 0.99 18.59 12.04
CA LEU A 511 -0.36 19.15 11.95
C LEU A 511 -1.40 18.34 12.74
N ASP A 512 -1.15 17.05 13.00
CA ASP A 512 -1.98 16.21 13.86
C ASP A 512 -2.00 16.70 15.32
N ASP A 513 -0.96 17.42 15.76
CA ASP A 513 -0.95 18.08 17.08
C ASP A 513 -1.75 19.38 17.02
N LEU A 514 -2.99 19.35 17.52
CA LEU A 514 -3.88 20.52 17.57
C LEU A 514 -3.32 21.69 18.39
N ALA A 515 -2.28 21.48 19.21
CA ALA A 515 -1.61 22.58 19.89
C ALA A 515 -0.78 23.43 18.92
N VAL A 516 -0.29 22.88 17.82
CA VAL A 516 0.55 23.60 16.84
C VAL A 516 -0.29 24.64 16.10
N SER A 517 0.09 25.92 16.21
CA SER A 517 -0.61 27.03 15.58
C SER A 517 -0.32 27.16 14.10
N THR A 518 0.94 26.98 13.71
CA THR A 518 1.40 27.09 12.33
C THR A 518 2.51 26.07 12.07
N VAL A 519 2.54 25.52 10.86
CA VAL A 519 3.57 24.62 10.35
C VAL A 519 4.07 25.16 9.01
N ALA A 520 5.38 25.32 8.92
CA ALA A 520 6.10 25.65 7.70
C ALA A 520 7.09 24.53 7.39
N ILE A 521 7.47 24.40 6.12
CA ILE A 521 8.52 23.49 5.67
C ILE A 521 9.47 24.22 4.73
N SER A 522 10.75 23.91 4.87
CA SER A 522 11.77 24.26 3.89
C SER A 522 12.57 23.03 3.48
N TYR A 523 12.93 22.96 2.20
CA TYR A 523 13.82 21.92 1.69
C TYR A 523 15.23 22.49 1.53
N ILE A 524 16.20 21.72 2.01
CA ILE A 524 17.62 22.03 1.91
C ILE A 524 18.20 21.10 0.86
N PRO A 525 18.64 21.62 -0.30
CA PRO A 525 19.26 20.81 -1.34
C PRO A 525 20.47 20.07 -0.78
N GLY A 526 20.45 18.75 -0.94
CA GLY A 526 21.63 17.93 -0.70
C GLY A 526 22.80 18.37 -1.60
N GLY A 527 24.03 18.02 -1.20
CA GLY A 527 25.17 18.07 -2.12
C GLY A 527 24.93 17.23 -3.38
N ARG A 528 25.79 17.31 -4.40
CA ARG A 528 25.62 16.53 -5.65
C ARG A 528 25.40 15.04 -5.35
N GLY A 529 24.17 14.56 -5.57
CA GLY A 529 23.77 13.16 -5.37
C GLY A 529 23.33 12.80 -3.95
N ALA A 530 23.29 13.75 -3.00
CA ALA A 530 22.66 13.55 -1.70
C ALA A 530 21.15 13.80 -1.80
N PRO A 531 20.33 13.02 -1.07
CA PRO A 531 18.90 13.27 -0.98
C PRO A 531 18.63 14.66 -0.38
N MET A 532 17.46 15.23 -0.70
CA MET A 532 17.01 16.47 -0.09
C MET A 532 16.71 16.24 1.38
N ASP A 533 17.17 17.17 2.22
CA ASP A 533 16.74 17.23 3.62
C ASP A 533 15.59 18.23 3.72
N ALA A 534 14.77 18.10 4.76
CA ALA A 534 13.71 19.07 5.05
C ALA A 534 13.80 19.55 6.50
N VAL A 535 13.34 20.76 6.76
CA VAL A 535 13.13 21.28 8.11
C VAL A 535 11.68 21.71 8.21
N VAL A 536 10.95 21.09 9.13
CA VAL A 536 9.57 21.44 9.47
C VAL A 536 9.61 22.31 10.72
N VAL A 537 9.06 23.51 10.62
CA VAL A 537 9.01 24.51 11.70
C VAL A 537 7.58 24.55 12.21
N SER A 538 7.37 24.16 13.47
CA SER A 538 6.07 24.14 14.13
C SER A 538 6.04 25.19 15.24
N ASP A 539 5.19 26.20 15.08
CA ASP A 539 4.97 27.19 16.14
C ASP A 539 3.96 26.69 17.16
N LEU A 540 4.34 26.81 18.43
CA LEU A 540 3.51 26.43 19.57
C LEU A 540 3.00 27.68 20.31
N PRO A 541 1.85 27.60 21.01
CA PRO A 541 1.34 28.69 21.83
C PRO A 541 2.35 29.09 22.89
N SER A 542 2.62 30.38 23.01
CA SER A 542 3.48 30.93 24.07
C SER A 542 3.04 30.42 25.45
N PRO A 543 3.97 29.95 26.31
CA PRO A 543 5.42 30.19 26.29
C PRO A 543 6.28 29.09 25.66
N GLU A 544 5.68 28.09 25.01
CA GLU A 544 6.46 26.98 24.43
C GLU A 544 7.37 27.49 23.30
N PRO A 545 8.63 27.02 23.22
CA PRO A 545 9.53 27.38 22.13
C PRO A 545 9.05 26.77 20.80
N THR A 546 9.39 27.41 19.68
CA THR A 546 9.18 26.84 18.35
C THR A 546 9.89 25.49 18.26
N ARG A 547 9.26 24.50 17.62
CA ARG A 547 9.84 23.18 17.35
C ARG A 547 10.38 23.13 15.92
N CYS A 548 11.56 22.54 15.73
CA CYS A 548 12.16 22.30 14.42
C CYS A 548 12.37 20.80 14.21
N THR A 549 11.54 20.16 13.38
CA THR A 549 11.69 18.76 13.00
C THR A 549 12.52 18.66 11.71
N ALA A 550 13.81 18.32 11.85
CA ALA A 550 14.71 18.11 10.72
C ALA A 550 14.62 16.68 10.19
N VAL A 551 14.16 16.55 8.95
CA VAL A 551 14.02 15.28 8.23
C VAL A 551 15.22 15.05 7.33
N THR A 552 15.84 13.88 7.40
CA THR A 552 17.10 13.60 6.73
C THR A 552 17.15 12.16 6.25
N VAL A 553 17.33 11.95 4.93
CA VAL A 553 17.45 10.61 4.37
C VAL A 553 18.90 10.10 4.52
N VAL A 554 19.08 8.91 5.09
CA VAL A 554 20.39 8.32 5.43
C VAL A 554 20.76 7.18 4.47
N SER A 555 21.31 7.54 3.30
CA SER A 555 21.54 6.59 2.21
C SER A 555 22.69 5.59 2.40
N ASP A 556 23.67 5.88 3.25
CA ASP A 556 24.85 5.04 3.51
C ASP A 556 24.82 4.31 4.87
N GLY A 557 23.74 4.51 5.64
CA GLY A 557 23.60 4.00 7.00
C GLY A 557 24.45 4.69 8.05
N ASN A 558 25.08 5.81 7.70
CA ASN A 558 25.82 6.62 8.65
C ASN A 558 24.86 7.51 9.47
N LEU A 559 24.24 6.90 10.49
CA LEU A 559 23.29 7.58 11.38
C LEU A 559 23.91 8.83 12.02
N ALA A 560 25.17 8.78 12.45
CA ALA A 560 25.84 9.92 13.08
C ALA A 560 25.95 11.12 12.13
N ALA A 561 26.35 10.89 10.88
CA ALA A 561 26.40 11.95 9.87
C ALA A 561 25.01 12.48 9.51
N GLY A 562 23.99 11.60 9.51
CA GLY A 562 22.58 12.01 9.39
C GLY A 562 22.18 12.99 10.49
N ILE A 563 22.40 12.62 11.75
CA ILE A 563 22.07 13.42 12.94
C ILE A 563 22.77 14.78 12.91
N GLU A 564 24.09 14.80 12.66
CA GLU A 564 24.85 16.05 12.60
C GLU A 564 24.32 16.97 11.49
N ARG A 565 23.91 16.39 10.35
CA ARG A 565 23.32 17.13 9.24
C ARG A 565 21.94 17.68 9.60
N SER A 566 21.07 16.88 10.21
CA SER A 566 19.74 17.30 10.68
C SER A 566 19.82 18.46 11.68
N VAL A 567 20.66 18.34 12.71
CA VAL A 567 20.83 19.39 13.73
C VAL A 567 21.35 20.69 13.10
N ARG A 568 22.37 20.58 12.24
CA ARG A 568 22.93 21.75 11.53
C ARG A 568 21.89 22.44 10.64
N ASN A 569 21.05 21.66 9.97
CA ASN A 569 20.00 22.18 9.10
C ASN A 569 18.91 22.89 9.91
N ALA A 570 18.42 22.29 10.99
CA ALA A 570 17.43 22.91 11.87
C ALA A 570 17.92 24.24 12.47
N THR A 571 19.11 24.23 13.07
CA THR A 571 19.72 25.43 13.69
C THR A 571 20.04 26.55 12.72
N ARG A 572 20.17 26.24 11.42
CA ARG A 572 20.39 27.25 10.37
C ARG A 572 19.09 27.93 9.94
N GLU A 573 17.97 27.21 10.03
CA GLU A 573 16.68 27.65 9.55
C GLU A 573 16.01 28.60 10.54
N VAL A 574 16.00 28.24 11.83
CA VAL A 574 15.38 29.03 12.89
C VAL A 574 16.31 29.13 14.08
N ASP A 575 16.58 30.36 14.52
CA ASP A 575 17.28 30.62 15.76
C ASP A 575 16.38 30.27 16.95
N ASP A 576 16.92 29.61 17.98
CA ASP A 576 16.25 29.32 19.26
C ASP A 576 15.02 28.40 19.16
N CYS A 577 15.07 27.36 18.32
CA CYS A 577 14.06 26.31 18.28
C CYS A 577 14.51 25.00 18.96
N THR A 578 13.53 24.25 19.48
CA THR A 578 13.77 22.90 20.02
C THR A 578 13.86 21.91 18.86
N VAL A 579 15.04 21.36 18.64
CA VAL A 579 15.33 20.50 17.47
C VAL A 579 14.90 19.06 17.72
N TYR A 580 14.15 18.51 16.77
CA TYR A 580 13.72 17.12 16.68
C TYR A 580 14.37 16.54 15.42
N VAL A 581 15.06 15.41 15.53
CA VAL A 581 15.75 14.78 14.41
C VAL A 581 14.90 13.62 13.90
N ARG A 582 14.60 13.56 12.60
CA ARG A 582 13.89 12.44 11.97
C ARG A 582 14.71 11.89 10.82
N LEU A 583 15.20 10.66 10.97
CA LEU A 583 16.02 10.00 9.96
C LEU A 583 15.18 9.03 9.13
N VAL A 584 15.26 9.15 7.81
CA VAL A 584 14.53 8.28 6.89
C VAL A 584 15.53 7.29 6.30
N ILE A 585 15.30 6.01 6.54
CA ILE A 585 16.20 4.95 6.08
C ILE A 585 15.68 4.44 4.74
N PRO A 586 16.42 4.55 3.63
CA PRO A 586 15.98 3.98 2.36
C PRO A 586 16.19 2.46 2.32
N GLN A 587 15.43 1.78 1.46
CA GLN A 587 15.53 0.33 1.22
C GLN A 587 16.94 -0.14 0.82
N THR A 588 17.75 0.75 0.24
CA THR A 588 19.16 0.48 -0.11
C THR A 588 20.00 0.12 1.11
N ASN A 589 19.60 0.54 2.31
CA ASN A 589 20.22 0.17 3.57
C ASN A 589 19.43 -0.92 4.30
N ARG A 590 19.52 -2.16 3.78
CA ARG A 590 18.72 -3.31 4.25
C ARG A 590 18.82 -3.58 5.75
N ASP A 591 19.99 -3.39 6.35
CA ASP A 591 20.24 -3.70 7.76
C ASP A 591 19.42 -2.78 8.68
N LEU A 592 19.35 -1.48 8.36
CA LEU A 592 18.53 -0.53 9.12
C LEU A 592 17.08 -0.47 8.63
N TRP A 593 16.83 -0.77 7.35
CA TRP A 593 15.48 -0.76 6.75
C TRP A 593 14.54 -1.75 7.44
N THR A 594 15.06 -2.92 7.80
CA THR A 594 14.30 -4.01 8.43
C THR A 594 14.55 -4.15 9.94
N ALA A 595 15.34 -3.24 10.52
CA ALA A 595 15.67 -3.27 11.93
C ALA A 595 14.46 -2.85 12.78
N GLY A 596 14.08 -3.70 13.73
CA GLY A 596 13.10 -3.33 14.76
C GLY A 596 13.67 -2.35 15.80
N PRO A 597 12.82 -1.82 16.70
CA PRO A 597 13.14 -0.70 17.58
C PRO A 597 14.36 -0.96 18.48
N THR A 598 14.53 -2.16 19.03
CA THR A 598 15.69 -2.47 19.90
C THR A 598 17.03 -2.42 19.15
N THR A 599 17.06 -2.88 17.89
CA THR A 599 18.27 -2.84 17.07
C THR A 599 18.60 -1.40 16.67
N LEU A 600 17.58 -0.62 16.30
CA LEU A 600 17.72 0.79 15.97
C LEU A 600 18.22 1.60 17.17
N GLU A 601 17.65 1.38 18.36
CA GLU A 601 18.09 2.04 19.60
C GLU A 601 19.58 1.78 19.88
N SER A 602 20.04 0.53 19.74
CA SER A 602 21.46 0.18 19.93
C SER A 602 22.37 0.90 18.94
N ALA A 603 21.97 0.94 17.65
CA ALA A 603 22.70 1.66 16.61
C ALA A 603 22.74 3.17 16.90
N LEU A 604 21.62 3.74 17.34
CA LEU A 604 21.47 5.16 17.68
C LEU A 604 22.31 5.55 18.89
N ARG A 605 22.32 4.75 19.96
CA ARG A 605 23.18 4.99 21.14
C ARG A 605 24.65 5.12 20.76
N THR A 606 25.09 4.32 19.80
CA THR A 606 26.44 4.42 19.25
C THR A 606 26.62 5.70 18.44
N ALA A 607 25.65 6.04 17.59
CA ALA A 607 25.68 7.22 16.73
C ALA A 607 25.61 8.54 17.52
N VAL A 608 24.91 8.58 18.65
CA VAL A 608 24.77 9.78 19.49
C VAL A 608 25.82 9.90 20.60
N ALA A 609 26.75 8.96 20.71
CA ALA A 609 27.68 8.91 21.83
C ALA A 609 28.46 10.23 22.03
N ASP A 610 28.87 10.88 20.93
CA ASP A 610 29.57 12.16 20.95
C ASP A 610 28.66 13.33 21.38
N HIS A 611 27.35 13.24 21.12
CA HIS A 611 26.36 14.23 21.58
C HIS A 611 26.02 14.08 23.07
N CYS A 612 26.31 12.93 23.68
CA CYS A 612 26.07 12.69 25.10
C CYS A 612 27.22 13.20 26.00
N VAL A 613 28.37 13.57 25.43
CA VAL A 613 29.54 14.02 26.19
C VAL A 613 29.72 15.54 26.04
N GLY A 614 29.33 16.30 27.08
CA GLY A 614 29.82 17.68 27.25
C GLY A 614 28.80 18.81 27.19
N GLY A 615 27.49 18.56 27.23
CA GLY A 615 26.49 19.63 27.30
C GLY A 615 25.20 19.27 26.58
N ASP A 616 24.40 20.30 26.28
CA ASP A 616 23.17 20.24 25.50
C ASP A 616 23.42 19.48 24.17
N PRO A 617 22.73 18.34 23.92
CA PRO A 617 22.94 17.53 22.73
C PRO A 617 22.58 18.25 21.42
N GLY A 618 21.90 19.40 21.50
CA GLY A 618 21.47 20.20 20.37
C GLY A 618 20.17 19.71 19.72
N PHE A 619 19.52 18.68 20.31
CA PHE A 619 18.20 18.17 19.94
C PHE A 619 17.57 17.39 21.09
N GLU A 620 16.24 17.37 21.16
CA GLU A 620 15.48 16.74 22.26
C GLU A 620 15.06 15.30 21.95
N ARG A 621 14.69 15.02 20.70
CA ARG A 621 14.15 13.73 20.26
C ARG A 621 14.76 13.29 18.93
N LEU A 622 14.84 11.98 18.74
CA LEU A 622 15.36 11.36 17.53
C LEU A 622 14.40 10.25 17.08
N GLY A 623 13.86 10.38 15.88
CA GLY A 623 13.05 9.39 15.19
C GLY A 623 13.78 8.70 14.03
N ILE A 624 13.42 7.44 13.77
CA ILE A 624 13.78 6.69 12.56
C ILE A 624 12.50 6.22 11.89
N VAL A 625 12.38 6.51 10.59
CA VAL A 625 11.35 5.94 9.71
C VAL A 625 12.00 4.87 8.83
N ASN A 626 11.49 3.64 8.92
CA ASN A 626 11.91 2.50 8.09
C ASN A 626 10.72 1.57 7.77
N ASN A 627 10.95 0.39 7.17
CA ASN A 627 9.90 -0.58 6.83
C ASN A 627 9.11 -1.10 8.03
N THR A 628 9.67 -0.98 9.23
CA THR A 628 9.06 -1.51 10.46
C THR A 628 8.21 -0.46 11.18
N GLY A 629 8.16 0.77 10.65
CA GLY A 629 7.37 1.87 11.17
C GLY A 629 8.19 3.12 11.50
N ASP A 630 7.54 4.04 12.21
CA ASP A 630 8.14 5.23 12.79
C ASP A 630 8.48 4.97 14.27
N HIS A 631 9.76 5.09 14.61
CA HIS A 631 10.28 4.78 15.94
C HIS A 631 10.97 6.00 16.51
N GLU A 632 10.62 6.40 17.72
CA GLU A 632 11.13 7.63 18.31
C GLU A 632 11.68 7.44 19.72
N TRP A 633 12.80 8.10 20.01
CA TRP A 633 13.47 8.06 21.31
C TRP A 633 13.77 9.47 21.83
N PRO A 634 13.46 9.75 23.11
CA PRO A 634 13.99 10.93 23.79
C PRO A 634 15.52 10.87 23.87
N MET A 635 16.18 12.00 23.65
CA MET A 635 17.65 12.08 23.70
C MET A 635 18.19 11.72 25.09
N ALA A 636 17.45 12.07 26.15
CA ALA A 636 17.76 11.63 27.51
C ALA A 636 17.87 10.10 27.62
N MET A 637 16.97 9.36 26.97
CA MET A 637 16.98 7.90 26.96
C MET A 637 18.21 7.36 26.22
N LEU A 638 18.55 7.93 25.05
CA LEU A 638 19.71 7.52 24.25
C LEU A 638 21.04 7.81 24.96
N CYS A 639 21.12 8.91 25.73
CA CYS A 639 22.32 9.28 26.49
C CYS A 639 22.45 8.64 27.87
N MET A 640 21.40 8.01 28.40
CA MET A 640 21.56 7.18 29.57
C MET A 640 22.58 6.09 29.26
N SER A 641 23.61 5.96 30.10
CA SER A 641 24.52 4.81 30.03
C SER A 641 23.65 3.55 30.03
N PRO A 642 23.89 2.58 29.12
CA PRO A 642 23.07 1.38 29.05
C PRO A 642 22.95 0.82 30.46
N THR A 643 21.72 0.83 30.99
CA THR A 643 21.46 0.33 32.33
C THR A 643 22.02 -1.08 32.37
N THR A 644 22.98 -1.32 33.26
CA THR A 644 23.54 -2.65 33.46
C THR A 644 22.38 -3.61 33.63
N PHE A 645 22.28 -4.56 32.71
CA PHE A 645 21.25 -5.60 32.70
C PHE A 645 21.07 -6.13 34.11
N THR A 646 19.90 -5.85 34.69
CA THR A 646 19.64 -6.25 36.06
C THR A 646 19.63 -7.79 36.08
N PRO A 647 20.06 -8.42 37.19
CA PRO A 647 19.95 -9.87 37.32
C PRO A 647 18.53 -10.40 37.05
N GLN A 648 17.50 -9.56 37.27
CA GLN A 648 16.11 -9.87 37.02
C GLN A 648 15.76 -9.89 35.52
N GLU A 649 16.20 -8.90 34.74
CA GLU A 649 16.01 -8.91 33.28
C GLU A 649 16.70 -10.12 32.62
N ALA A 650 17.81 -10.60 33.19
CA ALA A 650 18.47 -11.84 32.76
C ALA A 650 17.61 -13.07 32.96
N VAL A 651 16.90 -13.12 34.08
CA VAL A 651 15.97 -14.19 34.40
C VAL A 651 14.76 -14.15 33.46
N GLU A 652 14.15 -12.98 33.31
CA GLU A 652 12.99 -12.77 32.45
C GLU A 652 13.30 -13.11 31.00
N HIS A 653 14.44 -12.66 30.49
CA HIS A 653 14.87 -13.01 29.15
C HIS A 653 15.10 -14.51 29.00
N LEU A 654 15.82 -15.18 29.92
CA LEU A 654 16.02 -16.64 29.83
C LEU A 654 14.69 -17.43 29.87
N ASN A 655 13.72 -16.98 30.65
CA ASN A 655 12.39 -17.58 30.67
C ASN A 655 11.61 -17.31 29.38
N SER A 656 11.73 -16.12 28.79
CA SER A 656 11.06 -15.77 27.52
C SER A 656 11.57 -16.56 26.32
N LEU A 657 12.77 -17.17 26.43
CA LEU A 657 13.35 -17.98 25.35
C LEU A 657 12.67 -19.34 25.13
N ASN A 658 11.78 -19.78 26.05
CA ASN A 658 11.14 -21.10 26.00
C ASN A 658 12.15 -22.24 25.79
N LEU A 659 13.29 -22.18 26.51
CA LEU A 659 14.35 -23.17 26.37
C LEU A 659 13.84 -24.58 26.71
N PRO A 660 14.23 -25.63 25.96
CA PRO A 660 13.82 -26.99 26.27
C PRO A 660 14.18 -27.36 27.72
N GLU A 661 13.29 -28.06 28.42
CA GLU A 661 13.46 -28.39 29.84
C GLU A 661 14.81 -29.08 30.15
N LYS A 662 15.33 -29.87 29.20
CA LYS A 662 16.66 -30.51 29.31
C LYS A 662 17.81 -29.48 29.36
N VAL A 663 17.69 -28.38 28.62
CA VAL A 663 18.65 -27.27 28.63
C VAL A 663 18.64 -26.61 30.01
N ILE A 664 17.45 -26.20 30.47
CA ILE A 664 17.28 -25.55 31.78
C ILE A 664 17.78 -26.44 32.92
N ARG A 665 17.42 -27.73 32.94
CA ARG A 665 17.91 -28.69 33.94
C ARG A 665 19.43 -28.82 33.92
N LYS A 666 20.07 -28.78 32.75
CA LYS A 666 21.53 -28.84 32.66
C LYS A 666 22.18 -27.55 33.17
N LEU A 667 21.67 -26.39 32.78
CA LEU A 667 22.15 -25.09 33.27
C LEU A 667 22.04 -25.00 34.80
N ALA A 668 20.94 -25.50 35.37
CA ALA A 668 20.74 -25.57 36.81
C ALA A 668 21.71 -26.56 37.50
N THR A 669 21.92 -27.74 36.92
CA THR A 669 22.88 -28.75 37.43
C THR A 669 24.30 -28.19 37.49
N ASP A 670 24.68 -27.40 36.48
CA ASP A 670 25.99 -26.74 36.41
C ASP A 670 26.06 -25.45 37.24
N ARG A 671 24.97 -25.15 37.97
CA ARG A 671 24.81 -23.98 38.84
C ARG A 671 24.96 -22.65 38.09
N LEU A 672 24.62 -22.60 36.81
CA LEU A 672 24.61 -21.36 36.01
C LEU A 672 23.34 -20.55 36.23
N VAL A 673 22.23 -21.26 36.49
CA VAL A 673 20.94 -20.68 36.84
C VAL A 673 20.38 -21.38 38.07
N SER A 674 19.49 -20.70 38.79
CA SER A 674 18.60 -21.31 39.78
C SER A 674 17.22 -21.47 39.16
N VAL A 675 16.51 -22.55 39.48
CA VAL A 675 15.17 -22.82 38.95
C VAL A 675 14.19 -23.15 40.06
N ASN A 676 12.91 -22.80 39.89
CA ASN A 676 11.83 -23.17 40.81
C ASN A 676 11.32 -24.61 40.56
N ALA A 677 10.29 -25.02 41.29
CA ALA A 677 9.69 -26.35 41.18
C ALA A 677 9.03 -26.60 39.81
N GLN A 678 8.65 -25.53 39.09
CA GLN A 678 8.06 -25.55 37.76
C GLN A 678 9.12 -25.58 36.65
N GLY A 679 10.41 -25.47 36.99
CA GLY A 679 11.50 -25.43 36.03
C GLY A 679 11.75 -24.06 35.42
N GLU A 680 11.14 -22.99 35.95
CA GLU A 680 11.41 -21.61 35.52
C GLU A 680 12.69 -21.10 36.17
N VAL A 681 13.49 -20.35 35.43
CA VAL A 681 14.68 -19.69 35.95
C VAL A 681 14.25 -18.63 36.96
N THR A 682 14.90 -18.59 38.14
CA THR A 682 14.65 -17.60 39.20
C THR A 682 15.86 -16.73 39.50
N ALA A 683 17.04 -17.12 39.04
CA ALA A 683 18.26 -16.32 39.14
C ALA A 683 19.29 -16.80 38.10
N VAL A 684 20.06 -15.86 37.55
CA VAL A 684 21.35 -16.18 36.92
C VAL A 684 22.41 -16.12 38.00
N ASN A 685 23.08 -17.25 38.25
CA ASN A 685 24.04 -17.38 39.33
C ASN A 685 25.41 -16.88 38.84
N TRP A 686 25.56 -15.56 38.74
CA TRP A 686 26.87 -14.96 38.50
C TRP A 686 27.81 -15.39 39.61
N ARG A 687 28.88 -16.12 39.26
CA ARG A 687 29.89 -16.51 40.24
C ARG A 687 30.51 -15.24 40.80
N ASP A 688 30.64 -15.21 42.13
CA ASP A 688 31.37 -14.19 42.87
C ASP A 688 32.70 -13.90 42.17
N PRO A 689 32.95 -12.66 41.72
CA PRO A 689 34.20 -12.28 41.05
C PRO A 689 35.44 -12.50 41.95
N GLU A 690 35.27 -12.60 43.27
CA GLU A 690 36.37 -12.91 44.20
C GLU A 690 36.67 -14.40 44.35
N ARG A 691 35.74 -15.30 43.99
CA ARG A 691 36.02 -16.74 43.93
C ARG A 691 36.76 -17.07 42.65
N GLN A 692 37.73 -17.99 42.73
CA GLN A 692 38.43 -18.51 41.55
C GLN A 692 37.43 -18.96 40.49
N CYS A 693 37.29 -18.15 39.44
CA CYS A 693 36.37 -18.48 38.39
C CYS A 693 36.98 -19.55 37.49
N GLU A 694 36.37 -20.72 37.47
CA GLU A 694 36.67 -21.79 36.52
C GLU A 694 35.68 -21.71 35.36
N PRO A 695 36.08 -21.08 34.24
CA PRO A 695 35.27 -21.08 33.04
C PRO A 695 35.11 -22.52 32.56
N GLY A 696 33.90 -22.84 32.11
CA GLY A 696 33.56 -24.19 31.67
C GLY A 696 32.47 -24.10 30.62
N TYR A 697 32.45 -25.09 29.74
CA TYR A 697 31.34 -25.29 28.83
C TYR A 697 30.72 -26.66 29.06
N THR A 698 29.45 -26.76 28.74
CA THR A 698 28.71 -28.00 28.75
C THR A 698 28.00 -28.17 27.41
N ASN A 699 27.70 -29.41 27.07
CA ASN A 699 26.84 -29.74 25.94
C ASN A 699 25.64 -30.54 26.46
N GLY A 700 24.53 -30.48 25.72
CA GLY A 700 23.31 -31.24 26.01
C GLY A 700 23.40 -32.74 25.77
N GLY A 701 24.59 -33.25 25.47
CA GLY A 701 24.82 -34.55 24.88
C GLY A 701 24.24 -34.66 23.47
N SER A 702 24.45 -35.84 22.89
CA SER A 702 24.04 -36.22 21.55
C SER A 702 23.11 -37.42 21.69
N SER A 703 21.86 -37.23 22.14
CA SER A 703 21.03 -38.37 22.59
C SER A 703 20.07 -38.91 21.52
N HIS A 704 19.88 -38.20 20.42
CA HIS A 704 18.94 -38.61 19.37
C HIS A 704 19.70 -39.32 18.24
N LYS A 705 19.47 -40.63 18.08
CA LYS A 705 19.82 -41.33 16.84
C LYS A 705 18.68 -41.05 15.85
N PRO A 706 18.97 -40.50 14.66
CA PRO A 706 17.95 -40.30 13.63
C PRO A 706 17.16 -41.59 13.39
N THR A 707 15.86 -41.46 13.14
CA THR A 707 15.04 -42.61 12.72
C THR A 707 15.56 -43.18 11.38
N THR A 708 15.36 -44.48 11.14
CA THR A 708 15.94 -45.20 9.97
C THR A 708 15.54 -44.61 8.62
N GLU A 709 14.40 -43.92 8.54
CA GLU A 709 13.89 -43.30 7.31
C GLU A 709 14.62 -42.01 6.93
N ASN A 710 15.11 -41.26 7.93
CA ASN A 710 15.90 -40.03 7.75
C ASN A 710 17.41 -40.27 7.79
N ALA A 711 17.86 -41.46 8.21
CA ALA A 711 19.26 -41.88 8.23
C ALA A 711 19.97 -41.76 6.86
N LYS A 712 19.23 -41.65 5.75
CA LYS A 712 19.84 -41.39 4.42
C LYS A 712 20.65 -40.08 4.35
N TYR A 713 20.36 -39.10 5.23
CA TYR A 713 21.07 -37.82 5.31
C TYR A 713 22.16 -37.76 6.40
N PHE A 714 22.29 -38.80 7.24
CA PHE A 714 23.21 -38.82 8.38
C PHE A 714 24.07 -40.09 8.34
N LEU A 715 25.39 -39.96 8.45
CA LEU A 715 26.34 -41.09 8.47
C LEU A 715 26.42 -41.78 9.86
N ASP A 716 25.28 -42.05 10.51
CA ASP A 716 25.18 -42.67 11.85
C ASP A 716 25.61 -41.77 13.04
N GLY A 717 25.51 -40.44 12.89
CA GLY A 717 25.82 -39.46 13.94
C GLY A 717 24.64 -39.15 14.88
N GLN A 718 24.95 -38.59 16.04
CA GLN A 718 23.97 -38.11 17.01
C GLN A 718 23.89 -36.59 16.93
N LEU A 719 22.69 -36.01 16.89
CA LEU A 719 22.51 -34.56 16.78
C LEU A 719 22.89 -33.83 18.06
N ALA A 720 23.62 -32.71 17.92
CA ALA A 720 23.87 -31.79 19.02
C ALA A 720 22.58 -31.06 19.38
N VAL A 721 22.23 -31.02 20.67
CA VAL A 721 21.00 -30.37 21.13
C VAL A 721 21.25 -28.91 21.53
N PHE A 722 22.37 -28.64 22.19
CA PHE A 722 22.86 -27.32 22.54
C PHE A 722 24.30 -27.42 23.07
N SER A 723 24.99 -26.28 23.08
CA SER A 723 26.14 -26.05 23.94
C SER A 723 25.95 -24.78 24.75
N ALA A 724 26.49 -24.75 25.97
CA ALA A 724 26.46 -23.61 26.86
C ALA A 724 27.83 -23.38 27.48
N GLY A 725 28.18 -22.14 27.77
CA GLY A 725 29.44 -21.75 28.41
C GLY A 725 29.20 -20.72 29.49
N TYR A 726 29.91 -20.86 30.61
CA TYR A 726 30.09 -19.79 31.58
C TYR A 726 31.51 -19.26 31.46
N LEU A 727 31.62 -18.03 30.96
CA LEU A 727 32.86 -17.43 30.51
C LEU A 727 33.16 -16.23 31.39
N CYS A 728 34.18 -16.32 32.23
CA CYS A 728 34.51 -15.29 33.23
C CYS A 728 35.98 -14.90 33.24
N LYS A 729 36.79 -15.60 32.45
CA LYS A 729 38.16 -15.24 32.10
C LYS A 729 38.44 -15.84 30.72
N PRO A 730 39.36 -15.24 29.94
CA PRO A 730 39.78 -15.82 28.68
C PRO A 730 40.21 -17.28 28.89
N LEU A 731 39.58 -18.19 28.15
CA LEU A 731 39.93 -19.60 28.16
C LEU A 731 41.20 -19.81 27.33
N LYS A 732 41.95 -20.87 27.67
CA LYS A 732 42.89 -21.43 26.69
C LYS A 732 42.06 -21.89 25.50
N ASP A 733 42.56 -21.66 24.29
CA ASP A 733 41.97 -22.24 23.09
C ASP A 733 41.70 -23.73 23.33
N GLY A 734 40.50 -24.17 23.02
CA GLY A 734 40.11 -25.56 23.09
C GLY A 734 40.85 -26.46 22.09
N GLY A 735 40.33 -27.67 21.91
CA GLY A 735 40.84 -28.57 20.88
C GLY A 735 40.40 -28.10 19.49
N LYS A 736 41.33 -27.98 18.53
CA LYS A 736 40.95 -27.88 17.11
C LYS A 736 40.13 -29.10 16.71
N ALA A 737 39.15 -28.90 15.84
CA ALA A 737 38.38 -30.04 15.35
C ALA A 737 39.27 -31.05 14.62
N LYS A 738 39.32 -32.29 15.12
CA LYS A 738 40.10 -33.37 14.49
C LYS A 738 39.53 -33.69 13.11
N PHE A 739 40.38 -34.15 12.20
CA PHE A 739 39.98 -34.53 10.84
C PHE A 739 39.07 -35.76 10.74
N ASP A 740 38.75 -36.41 11.86
CA ASP A 740 37.85 -37.58 11.91
C ASP A 740 36.55 -37.33 11.14
N PRO A 741 36.02 -38.31 10.40
CA PRO A 741 34.77 -38.14 9.66
C PRO A 741 33.65 -37.87 10.67
N LEU A 742 33.23 -36.61 10.77
CA LEU A 742 31.99 -36.30 11.49
C LEU A 742 30.85 -36.98 10.75
N ARG A 743 29.92 -37.53 11.51
CA ARG A 743 28.96 -38.53 11.03
C ARG A 743 27.62 -37.93 10.58
N ASP A 744 27.62 -36.65 10.21
CA ASP A 744 26.41 -35.87 9.86
C ASP A 744 26.59 -35.08 8.55
N TRP A 745 27.26 -35.69 7.56
CA TRP A 745 27.31 -35.11 6.20
C TRP A 745 26.08 -35.53 5.42
N PRO A 746 25.32 -34.58 4.84
CA PRO A 746 24.27 -34.96 3.91
C PRO A 746 24.89 -35.76 2.76
N ARG A 747 24.34 -36.94 2.47
CA ARG A 747 24.58 -37.68 1.21
C ARG A 747 23.86 -37.07 0.01
N ALA A 748 23.09 -36.00 0.25
CA ALA A 748 22.29 -35.34 -0.75
C ALA A 748 23.16 -34.65 -1.79
N GLU A 749 22.64 -34.64 -3.02
CA GLU A 749 23.06 -33.73 -4.08
C GLU A 749 22.96 -32.29 -3.56
N ILE A 750 24.10 -31.60 -3.47
CA ILE A 750 24.17 -30.18 -3.12
C ILE A 750 24.14 -29.40 -4.42
N VAL A 751 23.11 -28.60 -4.63
CA VAL A 751 23.08 -27.60 -5.71
C VAL A 751 23.96 -26.42 -5.27
N LEU A 752 25.00 -26.15 -6.04
CA LEU A 752 25.90 -25.01 -5.89
C LEU A 752 25.23 -23.73 -6.43
N PRO A 753 25.76 -22.54 -6.11
CA PRO A 753 25.15 -21.27 -6.54
C PRO A 753 25.10 -21.11 -8.06
N ASP A 754 25.95 -21.83 -8.79
CA ASP A 754 25.97 -21.93 -10.26
C ASP A 754 25.03 -23.02 -10.82
N GLY A 755 24.12 -23.54 -9.99
CA GLY A 755 23.20 -24.61 -10.35
C GLY A 755 23.82 -26.00 -10.45
N SER A 756 25.15 -26.13 -10.35
CA SER A 756 25.82 -27.42 -10.48
C SER A 756 25.61 -28.30 -9.24
N VAL A 757 25.46 -29.61 -9.45
CA VAL A 757 25.19 -30.56 -8.38
C VAL A 757 26.46 -31.28 -7.95
N THR A 758 26.83 -31.19 -6.68
CA THR A 758 27.94 -31.96 -6.10
C THR A 758 27.47 -32.95 -5.05
N LYS A 759 27.99 -34.17 -5.13
CA LYS A 759 27.85 -35.22 -4.09
C LYS A 759 29.07 -35.28 -3.16
N ASN A 760 30.04 -34.37 -3.36
CA ASN A 760 31.29 -34.41 -2.62
C ASN A 760 31.14 -33.57 -1.33
N PRO A 761 31.13 -34.18 -0.14
CA PRO A 761 31.16 -33.43 1.12
C PRO A 761 32.43 -32.58 1.29
N ARG A 762 33.48 -32.84 0.50
CA ARG A 762 34.69 -32.01 0.43
C ARG A 762 34.66 -30.99 -0.70
N ALA A 763 33.48 -30.73 -1.28
CA ALA A 763 33.34 -29.72 -2.30
C ALA A 763 33.85 -28.38 -1.78
N SER A 764 34.65 -27.73 -2.62
CA SER A 764 35.26 -26.46 -2.32
C SER A 764 34.92 -25.48 -3.42
N GLU A 765 34.50 -24.29 -3.03
CA GLU A 765 34.25 -23.17 -3.94
C GLU A 765 35.31 -22.11 -3.66
N GLY A 766 36.01 -21.64 -4.71
CA GLY A 766 37.12 -20.70 -4.55
C GLY A 766 38.26 -21.18 -3.62
N GLY A 767 38.47 -22.50 -3.52
CA GLY A 767 39.48 -23.11 -2.63
C GLY A 767 39.08 -23.19 -1.16
N ARG A 768 37.83 -22.85 -0.79
CA ARG A 768 37.28 -22.96 0.57
C ARG A 768 36.28 -24.09 0.64
N SER A 769 36.35 -24.91 1.69
CA SER A 769 35.34 -25.95 1.94
C SER A 769 33.96 -25.32 2.11
N ILE A 770 32.97 -25.80 1.36
CA ILE A 770 31.60 -25.27 1.39
C ILE A 770 30.97 -25.44 2.79
N PHE A 771 31.22 -26.60 3.39
CA PHE A 771 30.80 -26.90 4.76
C PHE A 771 31.99 -26.85 5.73
N GLN A 772 31.69 -26.55 6.98
CA GLN A 772 32.63 -26.58 8.09
C GLN A 772 32.03 -27.32 9.29
N ARG A 773 32.93 -27.68 10.20
CA ARG A 773 32.58 -28.10 11.55
C ARG A 773 32.35 -26.85 12.38
N CYS A 774 31.11 -26.40 12.45
CA CYS A 774 30.74 -25.30 13.34
C CYS A 774 30.89 -25.77 14.77
N HIS A 775 31.64 -25.00 15.55
CA HIS A 775 31.60 -25.13 16.99
C HIS A 775 30.34 -24.40 17.48
N LEU A 776 29.58 -25.04 18.36
CA LEU A 776 28.49 -24.36 19.05
C LEU A 776 29.05 -23.41 20.10
N VAL A 777 30.02 -23.85 20.91
CA VAL A 777 30.91 -22.98 21.69
C VAL A 777 32.27 -22.98 21.02
N ALA A 778 32.71 -21.83 20.53
CA ALA A 778 33.93 -21.73 19.77
C ALA A 778 35.20 -22.12 20.52
N ASN A 779 36.18 -22.55 19.73
CA ASN A 779 37.53 -22.83 20.20
C ASN A 779 38.16 -21.64 20.95
N ILE A 780 37.94 -20.40 20.49
CA ILE A 780 38.44 -19.18 21.15
C ILE A 780 37.73 -18.87 22.47
N LEU A 781 36.60 -19.53 22.72
CA LEU A 781 35.83 -19.54 23.96
C LEU A 781 36.01 -20.88 24.70
N GLY A 782 37.07 -21.63 24.39
CA GLY A 782 37.46 -22.89 25.03
C GLY A 782 36.60 -24.12 24.74
N GLY A 783 35.69 -24.05 23.78
CA GLY A 783 34.91 -25.22 23.35
C GLY A 783 35.76 -26.25 22.61
N SER A 784 35.50 -27.55 22.84
CA SER A 784 36.26 -28.63 22.21
C SER A 784 35.76 -28.94 20.80
N GLY A 785 36.69 -29.08 19.85
CA GLY A 785 36.45 -29.62 18.51
C GLY A 785 36.54 -31.14 18.42
N THR A 786 36.70 -31.88 19.52
CA THR A 786 36.61 -33.35 19.50
C THR A 786 35.35 -33.86 20.17
N ASP A 787 34.52 -32.96 20.66
CA ASP A 787 33.31 -33.24 21.39
C ASP A 787 32.12 -33.21 20.42
N PRO A 788 31.49 -34.36 20.10
CA PRO A 788 30.39 -34.40 19.15
C PRO A 788 29.16 -33.60 19.62
N GLY A 789 29.00 -33.39 20.93
CA GLY A 789 27.92 -32.55 21.46
C GLY A 789 28.14 -31.06 21.22
N ASN A 790 29.35 -30.64 20.82
CA ASN A 790 29.71 -29.25 20.56
C ASN A 790 29.89 -28.92 19.07
N LEU A 791 29.58 -29.86 18.18
CA LEU A 791 29.84 -29.72 16.75
C LEU A 791 28.58 -29.96 15.94
N VAL A 792 28.39 -29.11 14.93
CA VAL A 792 27.39 -29.31 13.88
C VAL A 792 28.00 -29.10 12.50
N THR A 793 27.45 -29.78 11.49
CA THR A 793 27.77 -29.48 10.09
C THR A 793 27.03 -28.20 9.69
N CYS A 794 27.77 -27.20 9.22
CA CYS A 794 27.21 -25.93 8.79
C CYS A 794 27.93 -25.41 7.55
N TYR A 795 27.41 -24.39 6.89
CA TYR A 795 28.15 -23.69 5.85
C TYR A 795 29.32 -22.89 6.44
N TRP A 796 30.39 -22.78 5.67
CA TRP A 796 31.57 -21.98 6.02
C TRP A 796 31.22 -20.55 6.46
N GLN A 797 30.26 -19.93 5.77
CA GLN A 797 29.82 -18.58 6.07
C GLN A 797 29.15 -18.48 7.45
N THR A 798 28.31 -19.46 7.81
CA THR A 798 27.66 -19.52 9.14
C THR A 798 28.72 -19.58 10.24
N ASN A 799 29.75 -20.41 10.08
CA ASN A 799 30.85 -20.50 11.04
C ASN A 799 31.62 -19.17 11.18
N ILE A 800 31.89 -18.49 10.06
CA ILE A 800 32.59 -17.21 10.09
C ILE A 800 31.73 -16.12 10.71
N ASN A 801 30.45 -16.05 10.36
CA ASN A 801 29.52 -15.05 10.88
C ASN A 801 29.37 -15.19 12.40
N MET A 802 29.23 -16.41 12.93
CA MET A 802 29.25 -16.65 14.38
C MET A 802 30.53 -16.10 15.01
N ARG A 803 31.68 -16.42 14.41
CA ARG A 803 32.99 -15.98 14.90
C ARG A 803 33.17 -14.47 14.89
N SER A 804 32.90 -13.82 13.77
CA SER A 804 33.12 -12.38 13.61
C SER A 804 32.13 -11.56 14.41
N ARG A 805 30.86 -11.98 14.45
CA ARG A 805 29.79 -11.17 15.03
C ARG A 805 29.65 -11.35 16.52
N ILE A 806 29.77 -12.57 17.05
CA ILE A 806 29.45 -12.82 18.46
C ILE A 806 30.65 -13.34 19.24
N GLU A 807 31.41 -14.29 18.72
CA GLU A 807 32.41 -14.99 19.54
C GLU A 807 33.61 -14.11 19.88
N LYS A 808 34.02 -13.24 18.95
CA LYS A 808 35.02 -12.21 19.21
C LYS A 808 34.55 -11.20 20.26
N GLN A 809 33.32 -10.71 20.14
CA GLN A 809 32.76 -9.78 21.11
C GLN A 809 32.70 -10.40 22.50
N VAL A 810 32.16 -11.61 22.63
CA VAL A 810 32.13 -12.38 23.88
C VAL A 810 33.55 -12.52 24.45
N LYS A 811 34.53 -12.87 23.61
CA LYS A 811 35.94 -12.98 24.02
C LYS A 811 36.48 -11.65 24.57
N GLU A 812 36.18 -10.54 23.91
CA GLU A 812 36.60 -9.20 24.32
C GLU A 812 35.93 -8.77 25.63
N LYS A 813 34.62 -9.01 25.79
CA LYS A 813 33.89 -8.74 27.04
C LYS A 813 34.45 -9.54 28.21
N VAL A 814 34.69 -10.83 28.00
CA VAL A 814 35.31 -11.69 29.00
C VAL A 814 36.74 -11.26 29.33
N ALA A 815 37.51 -10.80 28.33
CA ALA A 815 38.84 -10.21 28.56
C ALA A 815 38.77 -8.88 29.35
N GLY A 816 37.69 -8.11 29.19
CA GLY A 816 37.34 -6.94 30.00
C GLY A 816 36.80 -7.25 31.41
N GLY A 817 36.84 -8.51 31.82
CA GLY A 817 36.40 -8.97 33.14
C GLY A 817 34.87 -9.04 33.30
N GLU A 818 34.12 -9.13 32.21
CA GLU A 818 32.70 -9.46 32.23
C GLU A 818 32.50 -10.98 32.34
N HIS A 819 31.51 -11.40 33.12
CA HIS A 819 31.07 -12.79 33.20
C HIS A 819 29.93 -12.97 32.21
N VAL A 820 30.07 -13.90 31.28
CA VAL A 820 29.11 -14.14 30.19
C VAL A 820 28.56 -15.57 30.28
N VAL A 821 27.23 -15.69 30.35
CA VAL A 821 26.49 -16.92 30.02
C VAL A 821 26.29 -16.96 28.52
N TYR A 822 26.92 -17.92 27.86
CA TYR A 822 26.83 -18.15 26.42
C TYR A 822 26.01 -19.41 26.14
N LEU A 823 25.09 -19.36 25.20
CA LEU A 823 24.22 -20.45 24.80
C LEU A 823 24.18 -20.53 23.27
N ALA A 824 24.38 -21.72 22.70
CA ALA A 824 24.24 -21.97 21.28
C ALA A 824 23.25 -23.13 21.06
N LEU A 825 22.17 -22.83 20.34
CA LEU A 825 21.03 -23.69 20.08
C LEU A 825 20.92 -23.96 18.58
N PRO A 826 21.34 -25.15 18.09
CA PRO A 826 21.08 -25.54 16.71
C PRO A 826 19.57 -25.71 16.46
N VAL A 827 19.10 -25.19 15.33
CA VAL A 827 17.70 -25.27 14.88
C VAL A 827 17.65 -26.17 13.66
N TYR A 828 16.96 -27.31 13.78
CA TYR A 828 16.81 -28.31 12.72
C TYR A 828 15.44 -28.21 12.04
N GLN A 829 15.34 -28.67 10.79
CA GLN A 829 14.06 -28.80 10.09
C GLN A 829 13.30 -30.03 10.63
N GLY A 830 12.29 -29.80 11.48
CA GLY A 830 11.62 -30.90 12.18
C GLY A 830 12.56 -31.58 13.19
N LYS A 831 12.20 -32.79 13.63
CA LYS A 831 12.91 -33.52 14.70
C LYS A 831 14.28 -34.08 14.26
N ASP A 832 14.38 -34.47 12.99
CA ASP A 832 15.51 -35.22 12.41
C ASP A 832 16.04 -34.59 11.11
N GLY A 833 15.63 -33.37 10.73
CA GLY A 833 16.03 -32.78 9.44
C GLY A 833 17.33 -31.98 9.47
N PRO A 834 17.73 -31.39 8.33
CA PRO A 834 18.97 -30.62 8.22
C PRO A 834 18.99 -29.39 9.14
N LEU A 835 20.19 -28.93 9.50
CA LEU A 835 20.39 -27.71 10.26
C LEU A 835 19.91 -26.50 9.44
N ARG A 836 18.89 -25.79 9.93
CA ARG A 836 18.40 -24.52 9.35
C ARG A 836 19.19 -23.31 9.85
N GLY A 837 19.73 -23.37 11.07
CA GLY A 837 20.47 -22.28 11.66
C GLY A 837 20.96 -22.59 13.07
N ILE A 838 21.66 -21.64 13.66
CA ILE A 838 22.18 -21.71 15.03
C ILE A 838 21.79 -20.40 15.73
N ARG A 839 20.95 -20.49 16.77
CA ARG A 839 20.65 -19.34 17.64
C ARG A 839 21.70 -19.25 18.72
N VAL A 840 22.32 -18.09 18.87
CA VAL A 840 23.29 -17.82 19.93
C VAL A 840 22.76 -16.73 20.84
N ILE A 841 22.75 -17.03 22.13
CA ILE A 841 22.42 -16.10 23.20
C ILE A 841 23.68 -15.89 24.05
N ALA A 842 24.02 -14.65 24.35
CA ALA A 842 25.11 -14.30 25.26
C ALA A 842 24.64 -13.20 26.21
N LEU A 843 24.69 -13.46 27.51
CA LEU A 843 24.26 -12.54 28.57
C LEU A 843 25.43 -12.27 29.50
N GLY A 844 25.75 -11.02 29.74
CA GLY A 844 26.89 -10.56 30.52
C GLY A 844 26.48 -9.81 31.78
N ASN A 845 27.20 -10.03 32.87
CA ASN A 845 26.91 -9.39 34.16
C ASN A 845 27.25 -7.89 34.22
N LYS A 846 27.81 -7.31 33.16
CA LYS A 846 28.06 -5.87 33.02
C LYS A 846 27.24 -5.25 31.88
N GLY A 847 26.17 -5.93 31.46
CA GLY A 847 25.20 -5.41 30.49
C GLY A 847 25.41 -5.89 29.06
N PHE A 848 26.42 -6.73 28.76
CA PHE A 848 26.51 -7.33 27.43
C PHE A 848 25.32 -8.25 27.16
N ARG A 849 24.65 -8.07 26.03
CA ARG A 849 23.55 -8.92 25.59
C ARG A 849 23.66 -9.17 24.11
N CYS A 850 23.42 -10.40 23.70
CA CYS A 850 23.22 -10.73 22.31
C CYS A 850 22.27 -11.92 22.21
N ASP A 851 21.30 -11.86 21.30
CA ASP A 851 20.41 -12.97 20.98
C ASP A 851 20.17 -12.94 19.47
N VAL A 852 20.83 -13.81 18.74
CA VAL A 852 20.88 -13.77 17.27
C VAL A 852 20.78 -15.17 16.69
N THR A 853 20.05 -15.31 15.59
CA THR A 853 19.98 -16.56 14.84
C THR A 853 20.80 -16.46 13.55
N PHE A 854 21.82 -17.31 13.43
CA PHE A 854 22.61 -17.45 12.22
C PHE A 854 21.98 -18.50 11.31
N GLN A 855 21.43 -18.09 10.17
CA GLN A 855 20.93 -19.02 9.17
C GLN A 855 22.06 -19.91 8.63
N ASN A 856 21.77 -21.20 8.48
CA ASN A 856 22.67 -22.19 7.91
C ASN A 856 22.34 -22.41 6.43
N LYS A 857 22.66 -21.41 5.61
CA LYS A 857 22.47 -21.44 4.15
C LYS A 857 23.76 -21.09 3.43
N LEU A 858 23.88 -21.53 2.18
CA LEU A 858 24.97 -21.11 1.31
C LEU A 858 24.72 -19.64 0.94
N ILE A 859 25.70 -18.77 1.18
CA ILE A 859 25.66 -17.35 0.82
C ILE A 859 26.90 -17.09 -0.03
N SER A 860 26.76 -16.32 -1.11
CA SER A 860 27.84 -16.03 -2.05
C SER A 860 29.09 -15.48 -1.32
N PRO A 861 30.31 -15.95 -1.66
CA PRO A 861 31.54 -15.52 -1.01
C PRO A 861 31.76 -14.01 -1.16
N GLY A 862 31.58 -13.22 -0.08
CA GLY A 862 31.82 -11.78 -0.09
C GLY A 862 30.90 -10.95 0.83
N MET A 863 29.72 -11.47 1.19
CA MET A 863 28.83 -10.80 2.13
C MET A 863 29.19 -11.19 3.58
N VAL A 864 29.91 -10.32 4.27
CA VAL A 864 30.05 -10.38 5.73
C VAL A 864 29.13 -9.33 6.33
N TYR A 865 28.01 -9.76 6.91
CA TYR A 865 27.09 -8.85 7.61
C TYR A 865 27.75 -8.34 8.89
N ASN A 866 27.90 -7.02 9.02
CA ASN A 866 28.44 -6.38 10.21
C ASN A 866 27.28 -5.92 11.10
N LEU A 867 26.55 -6.88 11.64
CA LEU A 867 25.47 -6.62 12.59
C LEU A 867 26.06 -6.71 14.00
N ALA A 868 26.01 -5.60 14.73
CA ALA A 868 26.36 -5.52 16.14
C ALA A 868 25.39 -6.36 16.99
N CYS A 869 25.88 -6.78 18.16
CA CYS A 869 25.06 -7.02 19.32
C CYS A 869 24.90 -5.64 19.98
#